data_AF-A0A1S3BCU5-F1
#
_entry.id   AF-A0A1S3BCU5-F1
#
_cell.length_a   1.000
_cell.length_b   1.000
_cell.length_c   1.000
_cell.angle_alpha   90.00
_cell.angle_beta   90.00
_cell.angle_gamma   90.00
#
_symmetry.space_group_name_H-M   'P 1'
#
loop_
_entity.id
_entity.type
_entity.pdbx_description
1 polymer ?
#
loop_
_entity_poly.entity_id
_entity_poly.type
_entity_poly.pdbx_seq_one_letter_code
_entity_poly.pdbx_strand_id
1 'polypeptide(L)'
;METGGAGRKTVLTPKAVIHQKFGSKACYTIEEVHEPPQNGCPGLAIAQKGACLFRCNLELPDVSVVSGTFKRKRDAEQSAAELAIEKFLSALHPLSGHFRDAMQREGDCHCLVPISVIFAYDARICNLSKWIDPHMESNPYLVIPCILRAAAKLSESLSAPKGQLSLQRKNPYPSEVIASSVIEPSLSSKRSLIEVVHIPHFLDKPVESITLDLSPTGYYLDLIAKQLGLCDAAKVFISRPVGRASSETRLYFAASETFLSDLPSDLLDFKEALHFREPLNARATYLCGQDIYGDAILANIGYTWKSKDLSYENIGLQSYYRMLINKTPSGIYKLSREAMVTAQLPSMFTTKANWRGAFPRDVLCTFCRQQRLSEPIISSVGVIPSSSKSSDKQNLQVTDSKAVQEHANGGTIAENNGQVVESEDTFRCEVRIYSKNQELVLECSPKDTFKKQFDSIQNVSLKVLLWLDIYFKDLNVSLERLTSYADALSIQFNSQRFFQELASYRSFHSGLNSEVQEEISHKSKDLKFLCTYLGYGDSSLNIHGSDSGISPSNGSLVCISYNVSLKAEGVEVRETIEKNDDYEFEIGSGCVIPCLEAIVQQMSLGQSAYFCAELVPREFILAATLNSARILHLLDSSACCLEYSCTLIRVTEPLEARMEQALFSPPLSKQRVEFAVKYIKESHACTLVDFGCGSGSLLDSLLNYQTSLEKIVGVDISQKSLSRAAKILHSKLSTEPNNHVPRTPIKSAVLYDGSITDFDPRLCEFDIATCLEVIEHMEEDQAYLFGNLVLSSFCPKLLVVSTPNYEYNVILQGSNLSSQEGDPDDKTQLQSCKFRNHDHKFEWTREQFNHWARDLATRHNYSVEFSGVGGLGHMEPGYASQIAIFRRSETRRVHPIGDKAESAYRYQVIWEWNSRNK
;
A
#
# COMPACT_ATOMS: atom_id res chain seq x y z
N MET A 1 -12.62 16.06 -20.38
CA MET A 1 -11.38 15.31 -20.64
C MET A 1 -10.25 16.00 -19.92
N GLU A 2 -9.97 15.56 -18.69
CA GLU A 2 -8.69 15.71 -17.98
C GLU A 2 -8.73 14.66 -16.87
N THR A 3 -7.86 13.66 -16.99
CA THR A 3 -7.81 12.47 -16.14
C THR A 3 -7.25 12.84 -14.76
N GLY A 4 -8.12 13.00 -13.77
CA GLY A 4 -7.77 13.27 -12.37
C GLY A 4 -7.31 12.00 -11.64
N GLY A 5 -6.05 11.62 -11.84
CA GLY A 5 -5.43 10.54 -11.06
C GLY A 5 -5.36 10.88 -9.58
N ALA A 6 -5.72 9.91 -8.73
CA ALA A 6 -5.63 9.94 -7.28
C ALA A 6 -4.24 10.38 -6.80
N GLY A 7 -4.11 11.68 -6.53
CA GLY A 7 -2.88 12.28 -6.04
C GLY A 7 -2.72 12.02 -4.55
N ARG A 8 -1.76 11.16 -4.19
CA ARG A 8 -1.07 11.20 -2.88
C ARG A 8 -0.86 12.65 -2.45
N LYS A 9 -1.50 13.12 -1.38
CA LYS A 9 -1.08 14.31 -0.61
C LYS A 9 -1.44 14.08 0.85
N THR A 10 -0.56 13.54 1.71
CA THR A 10 0.58 14.20 2.37
C THR A 10 0.26 15.64 2.77
N VAL A 11 0.53 15.96 4.05
CA VAL A 11 0.82 17.33 4.52
C VAL A 11 1.47 18.11 3.38
N LEU A 12 0.98 19.31 3.06
CA LEU A 12 1.55 20.14 2.00
C LEU A 12 3.06 20.15 2.21
N THR A 13 3.77 19.50 1.30
CA THR A 13 5.22 19.38 1.40
C THR A 13 5.75 20.81 1.40
N PRO A 14 6.58 21.22 2.36
CA PRO A 14 7.34 22.46 2.34
C PRO A 14 7.66 23.02 0.94
N LYS A 15 8.11 22.20 0.00
CA LYS A 15 8.32 22.62 -1.40
C LYS A 15 7.08 23.19 -2.11
N ALA A 16 5.92 22.58 -1.92
CA ALA A 16 4.64 23.05 -2.47
C ALA A 16 4.17 24.36 -1.82
N VAL A 17 4.46 24.56 -0.53
CA VAL A 17 4.16 25.83 0.18
C VAL A 17 5.00 26.96 -0.40
N ILE A 18 6.29 26.72 -0.62
CA ILE A 18 7.19 27.69 -1.26
C ILE A 18 6.78 27.98 -2.70
N HIS A 19 6.51 26.95 -3.52
CA HIS A 19 6.10 27.11 -4.91
C HIS A 19 4.75 27.83 -5.06
N GLN A 20 3.79 27.55 -4.18
CA GLN A 20 2.50 28.24 -4.20
C GLN A 20 2.64 29.74 -3.92
N LYS A 21 3.66 30.13 -3.13
CA LYS A 21 3.85 31.51 -2.70
C LYS A 21 4.76 32.32 -3.62
N PHE A 22 5.90 31.75 -4.02
CA PHE A 22 6.92 32.45 -4.80
C PHE A 22 6.83 32.10 -6.29
N GLY A 23 6.10 31.05 -6.66
CA GLY A 23 5.98 30.59 -8.04
C GLY A 23 7.35 30.37 -8.67
N SER A 24 7.55 30.96 -9.85
CA SER A 24 8.81 30.92 -10.59
C SER A 24 9.97 31.68 -9.94
N LYS A 25 9.74 32.43 -8.86
CA LYS A 25 10.78 33.18 -8.13
C LYS A 25 11.53 32.32 -7.10
N ALA A 26 11.08 31.09 -6.84
CA ALA A 26 11.82 30.14 -6.00
C ALA A 26 12.77 29.31 -6.87
N CYS A 27 14.07 29.47 -6.66
CA CYS A 27 15.09 28.73 -7.42
C CYS A 27 15.65 27.59 -6.56
N TYR A 28 15.40 26.35 -6.99
CA TYR A 28 15.97 25.15 -6.38
C TYR A 28 17.16 24.68 -7.23
N THR A 29 18.35 24.69 -6.66
CA THR A 29 19.57 24.22 -7.32
C THR A 29 20.06 22.96 -6.63
N ILE A 30 20.10 21.85 -7.38
CA ILE A 30 20.54 20.53 -6.88
C ILE A 30 22.01 20.30 -7.20
N GLU A 31 22.76 19.97 -6.17
CA GLU A 31 24.14 19.51 -6.23
C GLU A 31 24.17 17.98 -6.06
N GLU A 32 24.83 17.27 -6.98
CA GLU A 32 25.02 15.81 -6.91
C GLU A 32 26.35 15.49 -6.21
N VAL A 33 26.27 14.80 -5.07
CA VAL A 33 27.42 14.38 -4.27
C VAL A 33 27.59 12.88 -4.47
N HIS A 34 28.64 12.49 -5.19
CA HIS A 34 28.89 11.10 -5.55
C HIS A 34 29.72 10.41 -4.46
N GLU A 35 29.19 9.33 -3.88
CA GLU A 35 29.97 8.45 -3.01
C GLU A 35 30.73 7.39 -3.84
N PRO A 36 31.94 6.99 -3.43
CA PRO A 36 32.65 5.88 -4.05
C PRO A 36 31.85 4.57 -3.91
N PRO A 37 31.82 3.69 -4.92
CA PRO A 37 31.06 2.44 -4.87
C PRO A 37 31.62 1.52 -3.78
N GLN A 38 30.79 1.17 -2.80
CA GLN A 38 31.22 0.38 -1.64
C GLN A 38 31.43 -1.12 -1.95
N ASN A 39 30.97 -1.65 -3.09
CA ASN A 39 31.06 -3.07 -3.49
C ASN A 39 31.27 -3.24 -5.02
N GLY A 40 32.40 -2.76 -5.54
CA GLY A 40 32.79 -2.97 -6.94
C GLY A 40 33.10 -4.44 -7.25
N CYS A 41 32.60 -4.99 -8.37
CA CYS A 41 33.08 -6.27 -8.89
C CYS A 41 34.35 -5.98 -9.71
N PRO A 42 35.54 -6.43 -9.30
CA PRO A 42 36.77 -6.14 -10.02
C PRO A 42 36.73 -6.76 -11.42
N GLY A 43 37.30 -6.06 -12.41
CA GLY A 43 37.34 -6.50 -13.81
C GLY A 43 36.02 -6.41 -14.59
N LEU A 44 34.93 -5.90 -13.99
CA LEU A 44 33.68 -5.68 -14.72
C LEU A 44 33.80 -4.44 -15.63
N ALA A 45 33.70 -4.65 -16.95
CA ALA A 45 33.79 -3.59 -17.96
C ALA A 45 32.56 -2.65 -17.98
N ILE A 46 31.50 -3.00 -17.24
CA ILE A 46 30.28 -2.19 -17.10
C ILE A 46 30.44 -1.22 -15.92
N ALA A 47 30.39 0.08 -16.22
CA ALA A 47 30.56 1.14 -15.24
C ALA A 47 29.53 1.05 -14.09
N GLN A 48 30.04 0.89 -12.87
CA GLN A 48 29.21 0.86 -11.66
C GLN A 48 29.07 2.28 -11.11
N LYS A 49 27.85 2.82 -11.13
CA LYS A 49 27.55 4.10 -10.46
C LYS A 49 27.39 3.86 -8.96
N GLY A 50 28.18 4.56 -8.15
CA GLY A 50 28.02 4.61 -6.69
C GLY A 50 26.71 5.26 -6.26
N ALA A 51 26.43 5.28 -4.96
CA ALA A 51 25.26 5.97 -4.44
C ALA A 51 25.40 7.48 -4.70
N CYS A 52 24.51 8.03 -5.53
CA CYS A 52 24.42 9.46 -5.78
C CYS A 52 23.59 10.09 -4.66
N LEU A 53 24.23 10.91 -3.83
CA LEU A 53 23.56 11.76 -2.84
C LEU A 53 23.28 13.14 -3.44
N PHE A 54 22.37 13.87 -2.82
CA PHE A 54 21.87 15.15 -3.29
C PHE A 54 21.87 16.17 -2.16
N ARG A 55 22.29 17.39 -2.48
CA ARG A 55 22.13 18.58 -1.64
C ARG A 55 21.34 19.62 -2.42
N CYS A 56 20.51 20.41 -1.75
CA CYS A 56 19.71 21.46 -2.37
C CYS A 56 20.08 22.82 -1.80
N ASN A 57 20.33 23.79 -2.68
CA ASN A 57 20.33 25.20 -2.36
C ASN A 57 19.00 25.81 -2.83
N LEU A 58 18.32 26.52 -1.95
CA LEU A 58 17.05 27.21 -2.24
C LEU A 58 17.25 28.71 -2.08
N GLU A 59 17.09 29.43 -3.19
CA GLU A 59 17.11 30.88 -3.24
C GLU A 59 15.69 31.43 -3.38
N LEU A 60 15.29 32.29 -2.43
CA LEU A 60 14.07 33.06 -2.42
C LEU A 60 14.42 34.57 -2.44
N PRO A 61 13.50 35.46 -2.83
CA PRO A 61 13.78 36.90 -2.93
C PRO A 61 14.42 37.53 -1.67
N ASP A 62 14.07 37.03 -0.48
CA ASP A 62 14.49 37.61 0.80
C ASP A 62 15.37 36.68 1.66
N VAL A 63 15.51 35.40 1.28
CA VAL A 63 16.16 34.35 2.09
C VAL A 63 16.84 33.31 1.20
N SER A 64 18.06 32.91 1.54
CA SER A 64 18.73 31.73 0.99
C SER A 64 18.97 30.67 2.08
N VAL A 65 18.81 29.39 1.71
CA VAL A 65 19.02 28.24 2.61
C VAL A 65 19.63 27.05 1.87
N VAL A 66 20.47 26.30 2.57
CA VAL A 66 21.14 25.10 2.04
C VAL A 66 20.80 23.90 2.91
N SER A 67 20.42 22.78 2.28
CA SER A 67 20.09 21.53 2.98
C SER A 67 21.35 20.74 3.39
N GLY A 68 21.16 19.71 4.23
CA GLY A 68 22.12 18.60 4.37
C GLY A 68 22.20 17.72 3.10
N THR A 69 22.96 16.61 3.17
CA THR A 69 23.06 15.61 2.08
C THR A 69 22.04 14.49 2.26
N PHE A 70 21.36 14.10 1.18
CA PHE A 70 20.28 13.11 1.20
C PHE A 70 20.37 12.12 0.04
N LYS A 71 19.85 10.89 0.22
CA LYS A 71 19.83 9.85 -0.83
C LYS A 71 18.87 10.14 -1.99
N ARG A 72 17.92 11.08 -1.84
CA ARG A 72 16.93 11.43 -2.87
C ARG A 72 16.91 12.94 -3.10
N LYS A 73 16.86 13.37 -4.37
CA LYS A 73 16.72 14.79 -4.76
C LYS A 73 15.56 15.47 -4.03
N ARG A 74 14.41 14.80 -3.98
CA ARG A 74 13.19 15.33 -3.35
C ARG A 74 13.37 15.60 -1.85
N ASP A 75 14.11 14.75 -1.14
CA ASP A 75 14.31 14.89 0.30
C ASP A 75 15.23 16.08 0.62
N ALA A 76 16.24 16.33 -0.24
CA ALA A 76 17.09 17.52 -0.15
C ALA A 76 16.32 18.82 -0.43
N GLU A 77 15.49 18.84 -1.48
CA GLU A 77 14.61 19.99 -1.80
C GLU A 77 13.62 20.27 -0.67
N GLN A 78 13.08 19.20 -0.09
CA GLN A 78 12.12 19.27 0.99
C GLN A 78 12.76 19.85 2.26
N SER A 79 13.95 19.37 2.63
CA SER A 79 14.71 19.89 3.76
C SER A 79 15.09 21.36 3.58
N ALA A 80 15.51 21.77 2.37
CA ALA A 80 15.76 23.17 2.07
C ALA A 80 14.48 24.03 2.22
N ALA A 81 13.34 23.53 1.73
CA ALA A 81 12.07 24.23 1.86
C ALA A 81 11.58 24.32 3.32
N GLU A 82 11.83 23.31 4.16
CA GLU A 82 11.53 23.35 5.61
C GLU A 82 12.29 24.46 6.32
N LEU A 83 13.61 24.53 6.08
CA LEU A 83 14.47 25.58 6.64
C LEU A 83 14.05 26.99 6.19
N ALA A 84 13.54 27.14 4.96
CA ALA A 84 13.02 28.41 4.47
C ALA A 84 11.69 28.80 5.13
N ILE A 85 10.81 27.82 5.36
CA ILE A 85 9.49 28.04 5.96
C ILE A 85 9.61 28.45 7.42
N GLU A 86 10.49 27.84 8.20
CA GLU A 86 10.74 28.23 9.60
C GLU A 86 11.15 29.70 9.74
N LYS A 87 11.87 30.24 8.74
CA LYS A 87 12.23 31.67 8.69
C LYS A 87 11.07 32.58 8.25
N PHE A 88 10.07 32.05 7.54
CA PHE A 88 8.98 32.81 6.91
C PHE A 88 7.67 32.87 7.73
N LEU A 89 7.38 31.86 8.56
CA LEU A 89 6.10 31.68 9.29
C LEU A 89 5.77 32.75 10.36
N SER A 90 6.51 33.85 10.50
CA SER A 90 6.16 34.93 11.43
C SER A 90 5.16 35.96 10.86
N ALA A 91 4.91 35.99 9.54
CA ALA A 91 4.17 37.09 8.89
C ALA A 91 2.69 36.82 8.50
N LEU A 92 2.21 35.56 8.47
CA LEU A 92 0.84 35.19 8.03
C LEU A 92 0.17 34.15 8.95
N HIS A 93 0.42 34.25 10.26
CA HIS A 93 -0.13 33.30 11.24
C HIS A 93 -1.67 33.36 11.29
N PRO A 94 -2.41 32.23 11.39
CA PRO A 94 -3.88 32.21 11.52
C PRO A 94 -4.44 33.16 12.59
N LEU A 95 -3.81 33.20 13.76
CA LEU A 95 -4.11 34.16 14.83
C LEU A 95 -4.13 35.63 14.40
N SER A 96 -3.34 36.02 13.39
CA SER A 96 -3.37 37.40 12.87
C SER A 96 -4.73 37.76 12.25
N GLY A 97 -5.44 36.80 11.68
CA GLY A 97 -6.81 37.00 11.20
C GLY A 97 -7.80 37.15 12.34
N HIS A 98 -7.70 36.30 13.36
CA HIS A 98 -8.51 36.44 14.57
C HIS A 98 -8.29 37.77 15.29
N PHE A 99 -7.06 38.26 15.38
CA PHE A 99 -6.76 39.54 16.01
C PHE A 99 -7.37 40.71 15.22
N ARG A 100 -7.27 40.66 13.88
CA ARG A 100 -7.85 41.69 13.00
C ARG A 100 -9.36 41.76 13.12
N ASP A 101 -10.04 40.62 13.07
CA ASP A 101 -11.50 40.58 13.22
C ASP A 101 -11.96 40.97 14.62
N ALA A 102 -11.23 40.54 15.66
CA ALA A 102 -11.53 40.94 17.03
C ALA A 102 -11.45 42.47 17.21
N MET A 103 -10.55 43.15 16.50
CA MET A 103 -10.50 44.63 16.48
C MET A 103 -11.69 45.27 15.76
N GLN A 104 -12.41 44.53 14.91
CA GLN A 104 -13.57 45.02 14.18
C GLN A 104 -14.90 44.64 14.86
N ARG A 105 -14.89 43.83 15.93
CA ARG A 105 -16.08 43.51 16.72
C ARG A 105 -16.66 44.77 17.37
N GLU A 106 -17.99 44.84 17.41
CA GLU A 106 -18.74 45.96 17.99
C GLU A 106 -18.97 45.79 19.50
N GLY A 107 -19.25 46.92 20.18
CA GLY A 107 -19.66 46.95 21.59
C GLY A 107 -18.61 46.39 22.57
N ASP A 108 -19.09 45.70 23.60
CA ASP A 108 -18.26 45.15 24.69
C ASP A 108 -17.28 44.06 24.22
N CYS A 109 -17.45 43.55 23.00
CA CYS A 109 -16.63 42.51 22.38
C CYS A 109 -15.38 43.06 21.65
N HIS A 110 -15.24 44.38 21.59
CA HIS A 110 -14.16 45.04 20.85
C HIS A 110 -12.77 44.67 21.39
N CYS A 111 -11.88 44.25 20.48
CA CYS A 111 -10.52 43.79 20.77
C CYS A 111 -10.40 42.57 21.70
N LEU A 112 -11.49 41.86 21.99
CA LEU A 112 -11.48 40.64 22.80
C LEU A 112 -11.30 39.42 21.91
N VAL A 113 -10.23 38.67 22.16
CA VAL A 113 -9.92 37.43 21.46
C VAL A 113 -10.24 36.24 22.37
N PRO A 114 -11.08 35.29 21.93
CA PRO A 114 -11.37 34.08 22.70
C PRO A 114 -10.11 33.29 23.05
N ILE A 115 -10.00 32.79 24.28
CA ILE A 115 -8.86 31.98 24.72
C ILE A 115 -8.79 30.65 23.95
N SER A 116 -9.94 30.08 23.59
CA SER A 116 -10.04 28.87 22.78
C SER A 116 -9.32 28.99 21.43
N VAL A 117 -9.33 30.18 20.81
CA VAL A 117 -8.62 30.48 19.56
C VAL A 117 -7.11 30.44 19.75
N ILE A 118 -6.62 31.04 20.83
CA ILE A 118 -5.19 31.05 21.17
C ILE A 118 -4.69 29.62 21.31
N PHE A 119 -5.41 28.79 22.05
CA PHE A 119 -5.07 27.38 22.23
C PHE A 119 -5.18 26.57 20.92
N ALA A 120 -6.21 26.80 20.11
CA ALA A 120 -6.49 26.02 18.92
C ALA A 120 -5.53 26.30 17.74
N TYR A 121 -4.91 27.50 17.72
CA TYR A 121 -4.09 27.96 16.60
C TYR A 121 -2.62 28.27 16.97
N ASP A 122 -2.24 28.45 18.25
CA ASP A 122 -0.83 28.54 18.65
C ASP A 122 -0.27 27.15 19.02
N ALA A 123 0.53 26.58 18.12
CA ALA A 123 1.16 25.28 18.33
C ALA A 123 2.11 25.25 19.55
N ARG A 124 2.74 26.37 19.91
CA ARG A 124 3.64 26.43 21.08
C ARG A 124 2.83 26.30 22.37
N ILE A 125 1.72 27.02 22.47
CA ILE A 125 0.83 26.93 23.64
C ILE A 125 0.24 25.53 23.75
N CYS A 126 -0.21 24.95 22.63
CA CYS A 126 -0.72 23.58 22.60
C CYS A 126 0.34 22.53 23.03
N ASN A 127 1.59 22.69 22.61
CA ASN A 127 2.66 21.77 23.01
C ASN A 127 3.07 21.93 24.48
N LEU A 128 3.11 23.17 24.98
CA LEU A 128 3.40 23.45 26.39
C LEU A 128 2.31 22.91 27.31
N SER A 129 1.04 23.00 26.93
CA SER A 129 -0.06 22.46 27.75
C SER A 129 0.05 20.94 27.91
N LYS A 130 0.42 20.21 26.84
CA LYS A 130 0.65 18.75 26.90
C LYS A 130 1.81 18.37 27.81
N TRP A 131 2.86 19.21 27.87
CA TRP A 131 3.99 19.03 28.78
C TRP A 131 3.63 19.27 30.25
N ILE A 132 2.73 20.22 30.50
CA ILE A 132 2.22 20.50 31.86
C ILE A 132 1.34 19.34 32.32
N ASP A 133 0.43 18.88 31.47
CA ASP A 133 -0.49 17.79 31.77
C ASP A 133 -0.97 17.08 30.49
N PRO A 134 -0.62 15.80 30.28
CA PRO A 134 -1.07 15.05 29.12
C PRO A 134 -2.60 14.97 28.97
N HIS A 135 -3.37 15.03 30.07
CA HIS A 135 -4.83 14.99 30.04
C HIS A 135 -5.47 16.23 29.39
N MET A 136 -4.71 17.33 29.22
CA MET A 136 -5.17 18.50 28.47
C MET A 136 -5.41 18.21 26.99
N GLU A 137 -4.83 17.14 26.43
CA GLU A 137 -5.08 16.75 25.04
C GLU A 137 -6.48 16.12 24.85
N SER A 138 -6.98 15.41 25.86
CA SER A 138 -8.33 14.83 25.86
C SER A 138 -9.38 15.84 26.31
N ASN A 139 -9.08 16.72 27.26
CA ASN A 139 -10.04 17.67 27.81
C ASN A 139 -9.55 19.13 27.66
N PRO A 140 -10.11 19.91 26.71
CA PRO A 140 -9.67 21.28 26.44
C PRO A 140 -10.03 22.28 27.57
N TYR A 141 -10.97 21.96 28.46
CA TYR A 141 -11.34 22.83 29.58
C TYR A 141 -10.19 23.04 30.57
N LEU A 142 -9.30 22.04 30.70
CA LEU A 142 -8.14 22.09 31.58
C LEU A 142 -7.11 23.15 31.18
N VAL A 143 -7.10 23.58 29.91
CA VAL A 143 -6.10 24.53 29.40
C VAL A 143 -6.45 25.98 29.72
N ILE A 144 -7.75 26.30 29.79
CA ILE A 144 -8.22 27.68 29.99
C ILE A 144 -7.70 28.30 31.29
N PRO A 145 -7.77 27.63 32.47
CA PRO A 145 -7.21 28.17 33.71
C PRO A 145 -5.70 28.45 33.63
N CYS A 146 -4.94 27.63 32.89
CA CYS A 146 -3.51 27.83 32.70
C CYS A 146 -3.21 29.09 31.89
N ILE A 147 -3.97 29.34 30.81
CA ILE A 147 -3.81 30.55 29.99
C ILE A 147 -4.22 31.79 30.78
N LEU A 148 -5.32 31.74 31.52
CA LEU A 148 -5.74 32.84 32.40
C LEU A 148 -4.69 33.16 33.46
N ARG A 149 -4.08 32.14 34.08
CA ARG A 149 -2.97 32.31 35.03
C ARG A 149 -1.75 32.97 34.38
N ALA A 150 -1.40 32.55 33.17
CA ALA A 150 -0.30 33.14 32.43
C ALA A 150 -0.57 34.60 32.07
N ALA A 151 -1.80 34.91 31.63
CA ALA A 151 -2.23 36.27 31.32
C ALA A 151 -2.24 37.18 32.57
N ALA A 152 -2.66 36.66 33.73
CA ALA A 152 -2.65 37.40 34.99
C ALA A 152 -1.21 37.78 35.44
N LYS A 153 -0.22 36.91 35.17
CA LYS A 153 1.21 37.22 35.41
C LYS A 153 1.76 38.28 34.44
N LEU A 154 1.11 38.48 33.30
CA LEU A 154 1.45 39.49 32.29
C LEU A 154 0.50 40.70 32.34
N SER A 155 0.01 41.04 33.54
CA SER A 155 -1.02 42.07 33.75
C SER A 155 -0.59 43.47 33.29
N GLU A 156 0.68 43.73 33.05
CA GLU A 156 1.18 44.99 32.46
C GLU A 156 0.84 45.11 30.97
N SER A 157 0.71 43.99 30.26
CA SER A 157 0.51 43.95 28.80
C SER A 157 -0.87 43.42 28.38
N LEU A 158 -1.44 42.51 29.17
CA LEU A 158 -2.71 41.83 28.88
C LEU A 158 -3.75 42.08 29.98
N SER A 159 -5.01 42.14 29.57
CA SER A 159 -6.18 42.11 30.45
C SER A 159 -7.05 40.91 30.11
N ALA A 160 -7.60 40.27 31.13
CA ALA A 160 -8.62 39.23 31.02
C ALA A 160 -9.83 39.70 31.84
N PRO A 161 -10.95 40.10 31.20
CA PRO A 161 -12.13 40.56 31.92
C PRO A 161 -12.69 39.45 32.82
N LYS A 162 -13.11 39.82 34.04
CA LYS A 162 -13.60 38.85 35.03
C LYS A 162 -14.87 38.16 34.50
N GLY A 163 -14.87 36.82 34.49
CA GLY A 163 -15.99 36.01 33.98
C GLY A 163 -16.06 35.89 32.46
N GLN A 164 -15.10 36.45 31.71
CA GLN A 164 -14.98 36.24 30.27
C GLN A 164 -13.81 35.30 29.95
N LEU A 165 -14.01 34.46 28.92
CA LEU A 165 -12.99 33.54 28.41
C LEU A 165 -12.24 34.15 27.23
N SER A 166 -11.86 35.42 27.36
CA SER A 166 -11.18 36.21 26.33
C SER A 166 -9.98 36.96 26.90
N LEU A 167 -9.04 37.28 26.03
CA LEU A 167 -7.91 38.16 26.33
C LEU A 167 -8.00 39.43 25.50
N GLN A 168 -7.55 40.53 26.09
CA GLN A 168 -7.42 41.82 25.44
C GLN A 168 -6.03 42.38 25.71
N ARG A 169 -5.51 43.14 24.76
CA ARG A 169 -4.30 43.94 24.95
C ARG A 169 -4.65 45.20 25.74
N LYS A 170 -3.90 45.50 26.81
CA LYS A 170 -4.15 46.72 27.60
C LYS A 170 -3.87 48.01 26.83
N ASN A 171 -2.78 48.02 26.08
CA ASN A 171 -2.38 49.18 25.27
C ASN A 171 -3.02 49.10 23.88
N PRO A 172 -3.65 50.17 23.38
CA PRO A 172 -4.23 50.17 22.05
C PRO A 172 -3.17 49.93 20.97
N TYR A 173 -3.59 49.37 19.83
CA TYR A 173 -2.71 49.22 18.68
C TYR A 173 -2.33 50.61 18.12
N PRO A 174 -1.07 50.82 17.66
CA PRO A 174 -0.68 52.04 16.98
C PRO A 174 -1.57 52.29 15.75
N SER A 175 -1.88 53.57 15.47
CA SER A 175 -2.79 53.94 14.38
C SER A 175 -2.36 53.42 13.01
N GLU A 176 -1.05 53.28 12.75
CA GLU A 176 -0.55 52.71 11.48
C GLU A 176 -0.87 51.20 11.34
N VAL A 177 -0.89 50.47 12.46
CA VAL A 177 -1.24 49.04 12.50
C VAL A 177 -2.74 48.84 12.27
N ILE A 178 -3.56 49.74 12.82
CA ILE A 178 -5.02 49.72 12.59
C ILE A 178 -5.31 49.99 11.12
N ALA A 179 -4.73 51.06 10.54
CA ALA A 179 -4.94 51.44 9.14
C ALA A 179 -4.50 50.37 8.14
N SER A 180 -3.40 49.65 8.41
CA SER A 180 -2.90 48.55 7.56
C SER A 180 -3.63 47.21 7.77
N SER A 181 -4.46 47.09 8.81
CA SER A 181 -5.25 45.90 9.12
C SER A 181 -6.69 45.96 8.59
N VAL A 182 -7.14 47.13 8.12
CA VAL A 182 -8.43 47.25 7.43
C VAL A 182 -8.30 46.58 6.06
N ILE A 183 -8.90 45.39 5.92
CA ILE A 183 -9.12 44.80 4.59
C ILE A 183 -10.25 45.63 3.96
N GLU A 184 -9.98 46.32 2.85
CA GLU A 184 -11.04 46.92 2.07
C GLU A 184 -12.03 45.81 1.70
N PRO A 185 -13.32 45.93 2.06
CA PRO A 185 -14.30 44.89 1.74
C PRO A 185 -14.29 44.71 0.23
N SER A 186 -13.91 43.52 -0.24
CA SER A 186 -14.03 43.19 -1.65
C SER A 186 -15.47 43.44 -2.06
N LEU A 187 -15.68 44.27 -3.08
CA LEU A 187 -16.98 44.76 -3.58
C LEU A 187 -17.95 43.65 -4.07
N SER A 188 -17.74 42.38 -3.73
CA SER A 188 -18.68 41.32 -4.05
C SER A 188 -19.84 41.32 -3.07
N SER A 189 -20.96 41.95 -3.45
CA SER A 189 -22.27 41.87 -2.79
C SER A 189 -22.91 40.46 -2.86
N LYS A 190 -22.11 39.40 -2.97
CA LYS A 190 -22.60 38.02 -3.03
C LYS A 190 -22.78 37.51 -1.61
N ARG A 191 -23.98 37.01 -1.30
CA ARG A 191 -24.20 36.29 -0.04
C ARG A 191 -23.28 35.08 0.04
N SER A 192 -22.45 35.01 1.07
CA SER A 192 -21.56 33.88 1.31
C SER A 192 -22.24 32.90 2.26
N LEU A 193 -23.00 31.96 1.69
CA LEU A 193 -23.64 30.87 2.44
C LEU A 193 -22.68 29.68 2.54
N ILE A 194 -22.57 29.09 3.73
CA ILE A 194 -21.79 27.87 3.97
C ILE A 194 -22.64 26.80 4.63
N GLU A 195 -22.53 25.58 4.14
CA GLU A 195 -23.12 24.39 4.76
C GLU A 195 -22.21 23.84 5.88
N VAL A 196 -22.77 23.60 7.06
CA VAL A 196 -22.09 23.00 8.22
C VAL A 196 -22.99 21.95 8.88
N VAL A 197 -22.42 21.08 9.72
CA VAL A 197 -23.20 20.00 10.38
C VAL A 197 -23.42 20.29 11.86
N HIS A 198 -24.67 20.25 12.30
CA HIS A 198 -25.05 20.30 13.72
C HIS A 198 -25.12 18.89 14.31
N ILE A 199 -24.38 18.66 15.39
CA ILE A 199 -24.27 17.37 16.10
C ILE A 199 -24.90 17.55 17.51
N PRO A 200 -26.15 17.15 17.71
CA PRO A 200 -26.79 17.26 19.00
C PRO A 200 -26.19 16.27 20.02
N HIS A 201 -26.21 16.62 21.31
CA HIS A 201 -25.70 15.74 22.36
C HIS A 201 -26.62 14.57 22.71
N PHE A 202 -27.94 14.74 22.58
CA PHE A 202 -28.88 13.64 22.77
C PHE A 202 -28.97 12.77 21.51
N LEU A 203 -28.86 11.45 21.67
CA LEU A 203 -28.74 10.49 20.57
C LEU A 203 -30.05 10.25 19.82
N ASP A 204 -31.20 10.55 20.44
CA ASP A 204 -32.54 10.53 19.83
C ASP A 204 -32.72 11.63 18.77
N LYS A 205 -31.96 12.73 18.87
CA LYS A 205 -31.96 13.81 17.88
C LYS A 205 -31.05 13.48 16.70
N PRO A 206 -31.49 13.66 15.44
CA PRO A 206 -30.67 13.41 14.26
C PRO A 206 -29.55 14.43 14.12
N VAL A 207 -28.48 14.02 13.42
CA VAL A 207 -27.43 14.93 12.96
C VAL A 207 -27.96 15.63 11.70
N GLU A 208 -27.86 16.95 11.63
CA GLU A 208 -28.49 17.76 10.60
C GLU A 208 -27.50 18.70 9.90
N SER A 209 -27.78 19.03 8.65
CA SER A 209 -27.05 20.07 7.92
C SER A 209 -27.74 21.42 8.12
N ILE A 210 -26.96 22.46 8.45
CA ILE A 210 -27.44 23.83 8.62
C ILE A 210 -26.64 24.77 7.72
N THR A 211 -27.26 25.86 7.28
CA THR A 211 -26.59 26.87 6.45
C THR A 211 -26.30 28.12 7.28
N LEU A 212 -25.04 28.58 7.27
CA LEU A 212 -24.64 29.84 7.89
C LEU A 212 -24.45 30.92 6.84
N ASP A 213 -24.91 32.14 7.14
CA ASP A 213 -24.68 33.32 6.32
C ASP A 213 -23.47 34.10 6.86
N LEU A 214 -22.38 34.09 6.09
CA LEU A 214 -21.13 34.81 6.40
C LEU A 214 -21.15 36.28 5.91
N SER A 215 -22.24 36.71 5.27
CA SER A 215 -22.39 38.07 4.72
C SER A 215 -22.52 39.20 5.74
N PRO A 216 -23.08 39.01 6.95
CA PRO A 216 -22.98 40.02 8.00
C PRO A 216 -21.51 40.16 8.36
N THR A 217 -20.88 41.28 8.00
CA THR A 217 -19.48 41.58 8.32
C THR A 217 -19.27 41.53 9.83
N GLY A 218 -18.66 40.44 10.29
CA GLY A 218 -18.40 40.18 11.70
C GLY A 218 -17.45 39.00 11.86
N TYR A 219 -17.00 38.82 13.09
CA TYR A 219 -16.11 37.74 13.45
C TYR A 219 -16.84 36.39 13.38
N TYR A 220 -16.36 35.45 12.55
CA TYR A 220 -17.10 34.22 12.22
C TYR A 220 -17.50 33.37 13.45
N LEU A 221 -16.75 33.46 14.56
CA LEU A 221 -17.10 32.75 15.79
C LEU A 221 -18.35 33.32 16.46
N ASP A 222 -18.73 34.58 16.23
CA ASP A 222 -19.99 35.14 16.73
C ASP A 222 -21.19 34.50 16.01
N LEU A 223 -21.04 34.17 14.72
CA LEU A 223 -22.06 33.42 13.97
C LEU A 223 -22.22 32.01 14.53
N ILE A 224 -21.10 31.34 14.82
CA ILE A 224 -21.10 30.00 15.43
C ILE A 224 -21.69 30.05 16.86
N ALA A 225 -21.33 31.07 17.65
CA ALA A 225 -21.88 31.28 18.99
C ALA A 225 -23.40 31.38 18.95
N LYS A 226 -23.94 32.19 18.03
CA LYS A 226 -25.38 32.34 17.85
C LYS A 226 -26.10 31.02 17.54
N GLN A 227 -25.50 30.16 16.71
CA GLN A 227 -26.06 28.84 16.40
C GLN A 227 -26.04 27.89 17.58
N LEU A 228 -25.03 28.00 18.45
CA LEU A 228 -24.94 27.27 19.71
C LEU A 228 -25.80 27.87 20.83
N GLY A 229 -26.61 28.90 20.54
CA GLY A 229 -27.44 29.59 21.54
C GLY A 229 -26.68 30.50 22.49
N LEU A 230 -25.45 30.90 22.15
CA LEU A 230 -24.58 31.75 22.96
C LEU A 230 -24.66 33.22 22.53
N CYS A 231 -24.46 34.11 23.50
CA CYS A 231 -24.43 35.56 23.26
C CYS A 231 -23.03 36.10 22.89
N ASP A 232 -21.96 35.31 23.08
CA ASP A 232 -20.57 35.75 22.88
C ASP A 232 -19.66 34.61 22.40
N ALA A 233 -18.87 34.87 21.35
CA ALA A 233 -17.82 33.98 20.85
C ALA A 233 -16.76 33.59 21.88
N ALA A 234 -16.55 34.38 22.96
CA ALA A 234 -15.63 34.00 24.03
C ALA A 234 -16.01 32.65 24.66
N LYS A 235 -17.30 32.29 24.67
CA LYS A 235 -17.81 31.03 25.22
C LYS A 235 -17.77 29.87 24.21
N VAL A 236 -17.26 30.07 23.00
CA VAL A 236 -17.12 29.01 22.00
C VAL A 236 -15.77 28.32 22.17
N PHE A 237 -15.79 27.02 22.44
CA PHE A 237 -14.61 26.16 22.40
C PHE A 237 -14.37 25.63 20.99
N ILE A 238 -13.10 25.39 20.67
CA ILE A 238 -12.66 24.93 19.36
C ILE A 238 -11.88 23.63 19.57
N SER A 239 -12.33 22.55 18.95
CA SER A 239 -11.62 21.28 18.99
C SER A 239 -10.34 21.33 18.17
N ARG A 240 -9.50 20.32 18.36
CA ARG A 240 -8.48 19.98 17.37
C ARG A 240 -9.11 19.68 16.00
N PRO A 241 -8.34 19.76 14.90
CA PRO A 241 -8.82 19.39 13.58
C PRO A 241 -9.36 17.96 13.53
N VAL A 242 -10.48 17.78 12.81
CA VAL A 242 -11.13 16.50 12.56
C VAL A 242 -10.79 16.04 11.14
N GLY A 243 -10.44 14.76 10.98
CA GLY A 243 -10.09 14.18 9.68
C GLY A 243 -8.62 14.34 9.33
N ARG A 244 -8.31 15.07 8.24
CA ARG A 244 -6.91 15.31 7.83
C ARG A 244 -6.31 16.43 8.69
N ALA A 245 -5.07 16.28 9.15
CA ALA A 245 -4.40 17.28 9.98
C ALA A 245 -4.23 18.65 9.29
N SER A 246 -4.29 18.69 7.95
CA SER A 246 -4.28 19.92 7.15
C SER A 246 -5.67 20.49 6.86
N SER A 247 -6.73 19.83 7.32
CA SER A 247 -8.10 20.34 7.22
C SER A 247 -8.31 21.40 8.29
N GLU A 248 -9.00 22.49 7.96
CA GLU A 248 -9.50 23.44 8.98
C GLU A 248 -10.85 22.98 9.56
N THR A 249 -11.30 21.77 9.22
CA THR A 249 -12.52 21.19 9.79
C THR A 249 -12.36 20.95 11.30
N ARG A 250 -13.19 21.62 12.09
CA ARG A 250 -13.16 21.56 13.56
C ARG A 250 -14.58 21.45 14.10
N LEU A 251 -14.68 20.99 15.35
CA LEU A 251 -15.89 21.06 16.14
C LEU A 251 -15.86 22.31 17.00
N TYR A 252 -16.96 23.04 16.98
CA TYR A 252 -17.21 24.20 17.82
C TYR A 252 -18.34 23.86 18.78
N PHE A 253 -18.15 24.13 20.07
CA PHE A 253 -19.11 23.74 21.10
C PHE A 253 -19.13 24.76 22.23
N ALA A 254 -20.21 24.76 23.01
CA ALA A 254 -20.39 25.72 24.08
C ALA A 254 -19.51 25.41 25.30
N ALA A 255 -18.98 26.46 25.93
CA ALA A 255 -18.44 26.37 27.27
C ALA A 255 -19.56 25.95 28.23
N SER A 256 -19.30 24.94 29.08
CA SER A 256 -20.24 24.50 30.09
C SER A 256 -20.57 25.63 31.07
N GLU A 257 -21.85 25.75 31.45
CA GLU A 257 -22.31 26.73 32.43
C GLU A 257 -21.74 26.46 33.82
N THR A 258 -21.55 25.18 34.20
CA THR A 258 -20.91 24.84 35.48
C THR A 258 -19.45 25.24 35.49
N PHE A 259 -18.72 24.98 34.40
CA PHE A 259 -17.34 25.44 34.25
C PHE A 259 -17.21 26.97 34.37
N LEU A 260 -18.14 27.73 33.78
CA LEU A 260 -18.13 29.19 33.89
C LEU A 260 -18.46 29.67 35.32
N SER A 261 -19.31 28.95 36.04
CA SER A 261 -19.73 29.28 37.42
C SER A 261 -18.64 28.95 38.45
N ASP A 262 -17.89 27.88 38.20
CA ASP A 262 -16.86 27.32 39.09
C ASP A 262 -15.45 27.84 38.78
N LEU A 263 -15.30 28.83 37.90
CA LEU A 263 -14.00 29.42 37.56
C LEU A 263 -13.39 30.05 38.84
N PRO A 264 -12.39 29.42 39.50
CA PRO A 264 -12.07 29.73 40.88
C PRO A 264 -11.23 31.01 40.94
N SER A 265 -11.38 31.74 42.04
CA SER A 265 -10.49 32.85 42.39
C SER A 265 -9.05 32.35 42.65
N ASP A 266 -8.91 31.15 43.24
CA ASP A 266 -7.64 30.50 43.58
C ASP A 266 -7.49 29.18 42.82
N LEU A 267 -6.54 29.15 41.90
CA LEU A 267 -6.43 28.16 40.82
C LEU A 267 -5.74 26.83 41.23
N LEU A 268 -5.64 26.49 42.52
CA LEU A 268 -4.76 25.40 42.99
C LEU A 268 -5.37 23.98 42.98
N ASP A 269 -6.70 23.81 43.08
CA ASP A 269 -7.37 22.50 43.22
C ASP A 269 -8.32 22.12 42.06
N PHE A 270 -8.00 22.51 40.81
CA PHE A 270 -8.98 22.46 39.72
C PHE A 270 -9.26 21.06 39.12
N LYS A 271 -8.40 20.06 39.34
CA LYS A 271 -8.56 18.72 38.73
C LYS A 271 -9.65 17.87 39.37
N GLU A 272 -9.90 18.05 40.67
CA GLU A 272 -10.84 17.21 41.43
C GLU A 272 -12.28 17.76 41.43
N ALA A 273 -12.49 18.98 40.92
CA ALA A 273 -13.75 19.74 41.05
C ALA A 273 -14.60 19.88 39.76
N LEU A 274 -14.15 19.36 38.61
CA LEU A 274 -14.90 19.50 37.34
C LEU A 274 -16.09 18.53 37.29
N HIS A 275 -17.26 19.03 37.66
CA HIS A 275 -18.54 18.36 37.42
C HIS A 275 -19.34 19.13 36.37
N PHE A 276 -19.56 18.50 35.21
CA PHE A 276 -20.35 19.05 34.13
C PHE A 276 -21.82 18.67 34.31
N ARG A 277 -22.74 19.65 34.27
CA ARG A 277 -24.18 19.36 34.22
C ARG A 277 -24.59 18.88 32.84
N GLU A 278 -23.95 19.41 31.81
CA GLU A 278 -24.19 19.08 30.42
C GLU A 278 -23.73 17.63 30.16
N PRO A 279 -24.54 16.83 29.47
CA PRO A 279 -24.14 15.47 29.11
C PRO A 279 -23.03 15.50 28.06
N LEU A 280 -22.18 14.47 28.10
CA LEU A 280 -21.14 14.23 27.11
C LEU A 280 -21.79 13.95 25.75
N ASN A 281 -21.39 14.70 24.73
CA ASN A 281 -21.80 14.46 23.35
C ASN A 281 -20.97 13.32 22.78
N ALA A 282 -21.48 12.09 22.91
CA ALA A 282 -20.76 10.88 22.49
C ALA A 282 -20.36 10.92 21.00
N ARG A 283 -21.18 11.52 20.13
CA ARG A 283 -20.92 11.63 18.68
C ARG A 283 -19.76 12.57 18.39
N ALA A 284 -19.81 13.79 18.93
CA ALA A 284 -18.77 14.80 18.76
C ALA A 284 -17.45 14.36 19.42
N THR A 285 -17.55 13.76 20.61
CA THR A 285 -16.42 13.23 21.37
C THR A 285 -15.75 12.10 20.61
N TYR A 286 -16.49 11.12 20.07
CA TYR A 286 -15.92 10.06 19.25
C TYR A 286 -15.24 10.60 17.99
N LEU A 287 -15.84 11.62 17.35
CA LEU A 287 -15.36 12.20 16.10
C LEU A 287 -13.97 12.85 16.27
N CYS A 288 -13.82 13.76 17.23
CA CYS A 288 -12.55 14.46 17.47
C CYS A 288 -11.65 13.78 18.52
N GLY A 289 -12.16 12.87 19.34
CA GLY A 289 -11.47 12.22 20.46
C GLY A 289 -11.20 13.11 21.68
N GLN A 290 -11.80 14.31 21.73
CA GLN A 290 -11.74 15.20 22.89
C GLN A 290 -13.11 15.21 23.57
N ASP A 291 -13.14 15.38 24.88
CA ASP A 291 -14.38 15.48 25.64
C ASP A 291 -15.14 16.74 25.20
N ILE A 292 -16.31 16.53 24.59
CA ILE A 292 -17.20 17.59 24.15
C ILE A 292 -18.53 17.42 24.88
N TYR A 293 -18.99 18.49 25.52
CA TYR A 293 -20.25 18.53 26.25
C TYR A 293 -21.26 19.41 25.51
N GLY A 294 -22.53 19.02 25.56
CA GLY A 294 -23.60 19.73 24.86
C GLY A 294 -23.49 19.66 23.32
N ASP A 295 -24.23 20.51 22.63
CA ASP A 295 -24.31 20.50 21.17
C ASP A 295 -23.01 21.00 20.54
N ALA A 296 -22.71 20.51 19.33
CA ALA A 296 -21.51 20.88 18.58
C ALA A 296 -21.81 21.17 17.11
N ILE A 297 -21.05 22.09 16.53
CA ILE A 297 -21.08 22.43 15.10
C ILE A 297 -19.78 21.92 14.47
N LEU A 298 -19.88 21.07 13.45
CA LEU A 298 -18.76 20.67 12.61
C LEU A 298 -18.70 21.59 11.39
N ALA A 299 -17.65 22.39 11.30
CA ALA A 299 -17.47 23.35 10.21
C ALA A 299 -16.02 23.40 9.74
N ASN A 300 -15.81 23.72 8.46
CA ASN A 300 -14.51 24.05 7.90
C ASN A 300 -14.47 25.56 7.64
N ILE A 301 -14.19 26.34 8.69
CA ILE A 301 -14.15 27.81 8.67
C ILE A 301 -12.98 28.27 9.53
N GLY A 302 -12.09 29.09 8.97
CA GLY A 302 -11.04 29.69 9.76
C GLY A 302 -9.97 30.41 8.94
N TYR A 303 -9.05 31.02 9.67
CA TYR A 303 -7.89 31.67 9.08
C TYR A 303 -6.80 30.66 8.79
N THR A 304 -6.16 30.80 7.62
CA THR A 304 -5.10 29.89 7.20
C THR A 304 -3.80 30.64 6.98
N TRP A 305 -2.70 29.90 6.88
CA TRP A 305 -1.40 30.43 6.49
C TRP A 305 -1.33 30.94 5.04
N LYS A 306 -2.37 30.69 4.23
CA LYS A 306 -2.38 30.94 2.78
C LYS A 306 -2.85 32.34 2.41
N SER A 307 -3.84 32.88 3.12
CA SER A 307 -4.44 34.18 2.83
C SER A 307 -4.72 34.95 4.12
N LYS A 308 -4.85 36.28 4.00
CA LYS A 308 -5.43 37.13 5.05
C LYS A 308 -6.95 36.97 5.16
N ASP A 309 -7.58 36.45 4.11
CA ASP A 309 -9.03 36.26 4.05
C ASP A 309 -9.48 35.01 4.82
N LEU A 310 -10.74 35.01 5.24
CA LEU A 310 -11.37 33.86 5.88
C LEU A 310 -11.51 32.71 4.86
N SER A 311 -10.97 31.54 5.19
CA SER A 311 -11.10 30.33 4.37
C SER A 311 -12.28 29.50 4.87
N TYR A 312 -13.07 28.98 3.94
CA TYR A 312 -14.17 28.08 4.28
C TYR A 312 -14.52 27.10 3.17
N GLU A 313 -15.06 25.93 3.56
CA GLU A 313 -15.56 24.90 2.65
C GLU A 313 -16.86 24.29 3.20
N ASN A 314 -17.77 23.89 2.31
CA ASN A 314 -19.01 23.24 2.70
C ASN A 314 -18.74 21.86 3.32
N ILE A 315 -19.31 21.63 4.50
CA ILE A 315 -19.30 20.34 5.19
C ILE A 315 -20.76 19.94 5.39
N GLY A 316 -21.24 19.05 4.52
CA GLY A 316 -22.57 18.45 4.65
C GLY A 316 -22.55 17.10 5.37
N LEU A 317 -23.72 16.47 5.46
CA LEU A 317 -23.90 15.17 6.14
C LEU A 317 -23.04 14.05 5.53
N GLN A 318 -22.86 14.01 4.21
CA GLN A 318 -21.99 13.03 3.56
C GLN A 318 -20.56 13.11 4.12
N SER A 319 -20.00 14.31 4.27
CA SER A 319 -18.66 14.52 4.83
C SER A 319 -18.57 14.03 6.27
N TYR A 320 -19.61 14.29 7.08
CA TYR A 320 -19.70 13.77 8.45
C TYR A 320 -19.68 12.23 8.50
N TYR A 321 -20.52 11.55 7.71
CA TYR A 321 -20.55 10.09 7.70
C TYR A 321 -19.28 9.47 7.09
N ARG A 322 -18.65 10.12 6.10
CA ARG A 322 -17.33 9.72 5.59
C ARG A 322 -16.26 9.83 6.67
N MET A 323 -16.28 10.89 7.49
CA MET A 323 -15.36 11.01 8.63
C MET A 323 -15.60 9.93 9.69
N LEU A 324 -16.87 9.53 9.89
CA LEU A 324 -17.26 8.48 10.83
C LEU A 324 -16.75 7.10 10.39
N ILE A 325 -17.08 6.67 9.16
CA ILE A 325 -16.62 5.36 8.66
C ILE A 325 -15.10 5.30 8.50
N ASN A 326 -14.41 6.44 8.33
CA ASN A 326 -12.94 6.51 8.30
C ASN A 326 -12.27 6.13 9.64
N LYS A 327 -13.03 5.82 10.69
CA LYS A 327 -12.52 5.30 11.95
C LYS A 327 -12.51 3.77 12.02
N THR A 328 -13.14 3.07 11.08
CA THR A 328 -13.19 1.60 11.06
C THR A 328 -12.25 1.02 9.99
N PRO A 329 -11.70 -0.19 10.17
CA PRO A 329 -10.84 -0.83 9.17
C PRO A 329 -11.49 -0.93 7.79
N SER A 330 -12.72 -1.47 7.72
CA SER A 330 -13.49 -1.58 6.47
C SER A 330 -13.83 -0.22 5.87
N GLY A 331 -14.21 0.76 6.69
CA GLY A 331 -14.54 2.10 6.20
C GLY A 331 -13.33 2.83 5.60
N ILE A 332 -12.14 2.72 6.21
CA ILE A 332 -10.89 3.26 5.63
C ILE A 332 -10.61 2.62 4.25
N TYR A 333 -10.75 1.28 4.15
CA TYR A 333 -10.53 0.59 2.88
C TYR A 333 -11.56 0.99 1.82
N LYS A 334 -12.85 0.98 2.17
CA LYS A 334 -13.97 1.40 1.29
C LYS A 334 -13.79 2.84 0.79
N LEU A 335 -13.41 3.76 1.68
CA LEU A 335 -13.07 5.15 1.30
C LEU A 335 -11.92 5.22 0.30
N SER A 336 -10.89 4.39 0.47
CA SER A 336 -9.77 4.32 -0.48
C SER A 336 -10.15 3.78 -1.86
N ARG A 337 -11.27 3.06 -1.94
CA ARG A 337 -11.84 2.50 -3.18
C ARG A 337 -12.92 3.39 -3.79
N GLU A 338 -13.29 4.48 -3.11
CA GLU A 338 -14.43 5.33 -3.46
C GLU A 338 -15.74 4.55 -3.67
N ALA A 339 -15.87 3.41 -2.97
CA ALA A 339 -17.03 2.53 -3.04
C ALA A 339 -17.41 2.10 -1.61
N MET A 340 -18.37 2.81 -1.02
CA MET A 340 -18.80 2.60 0.37
C MET A 340 -19.70 1.38 0.51
N VAL A 341 -20.58 1.15 -0.47
CA VAL A 341 -21.53 0.03 -0.40
C VAL A 341 -21.03 -1.20 -1.15
N THR A 342 -20.24 -1.02 -2.22
CA THR A 342 -19.80 -2.12 -3.08
C THR A 342 -18.49 -2.79 -2.63
N ALA A 343 -17.47 -2.04 -2.21
CA ALA A 343 -16.17 -2.61 -1.83
C ALA A 343 -16.25 -3.39 -0.51
N GLN A 344 -15.41 -4.41 -0.34
CA GLN A 344 -15.17 -5.08 0.93
C GLN A 344 -13.68 -5.16 1.23
N LEU A 345 -13.32 -5.10 2.52
CA LEU A 345 -11.94 -5.33 2.97
C LEU A 345 -11.56 -6.78 2.58
N PRO A 346 -10.57 -6.98 1.69
CA PRO A 346 -10.25 -8.30 1.18
C PRO A 346 -9.84 -9.26 2.31
N SER A 347 -10.21 -10.53 2.18
CA SER A 347 -9.90 -11.56 3.18
C SER A 347 -8.43 -12.03 3.11
N MET A 348 -7.76 -11.78 1.99
CA MET A 348 -6.37 -12.17 1.79
C MET A 348 -5.60 -11.16 0.94
N PHE A 349 -4.28 -11.08 1.19
CA PHE A 349 -3.36 -10.30 0.37
C PHE A 349 -2.63 -11.25 -0.59
N THR A 350 -2.83 -11.08 -1.89
CA THR A 350 -2.25 -11.92 -2.94
C THR A 350 -0.90 -11.37 -3.40
N THR A 351 -0.90 -10.30 -4.19
CA THR A 351 0.29 -9.61 -4.66
C THR A 351 0.02 -8.11 -4.77
N LYS A 352 1.11 -7.34 -4.81
CA LYS A 352 1.04 -5.89 -5.07
C LYS A 352 0.34 -5.54 -6.40
N ALA A 353 0.44 -6.39 -7.43
CA ALA A 353 -0.12 -6.12 -8.75
C ALA A 353 -1.64 -6.28 -8.79
N ASN A 354 -2.18 -7.22 -8.01
CA ASN A 354 -3.61 -7.52 -7.98
C ASN A 354 -4.36 -6.67 -6.95
N TRP A 355 -3.68 -6.25 -5.87
CA TRP A 355 -4.29 -5.41 -4.85
C TRP A 355 -4.80 -4.08 -5.44
N ARG A 356 -5.99 -3.66 -4.98
CA ARG A 356 -6.61 -2.38 -5.32
C ARG A 356 -7.00 -1.62 -4.05
N GLY A 357 -6.93 -0.29 -4.11
CA GLY A 357 -7.12 0.59 -2.95
C GLY A 357 -5.86 0.75 -2.09
N ALA A 358 -6.03 1.28 -0.88
CA ALA A 358 -4.94 1.44 0.07
C ALA A 358 -4.40 0.07 0.52
N PHE A 359 -3.08 -0.06 0.64
CA PHE A 359 -2.46 -1.29 1.11
C PHE A 359 -2.81 -1.56 2.58
N PRO A 360 -2.88 -2.83 3.03
CA PRO A 360 -3.22 -3.17 4.40
C PRO A 360 -2.39 -2.43 5.45
N ARG A 361 -1.07 -2.29 5.24
CA ARG A 361 -0.22 -1.49 6.13
C ARG A 361 -0.70 -0.04 6.25
N ASP A 362 -1.06 0.58 5.13
CA ASP A 362 -1.48 1.99 5.10
C ASP A 362 -2.84 2.17 5.77
N VAL A 363 -3.76 1.22 5.56
CA VAL A 363 -5.05 1.16 6.26
C VAL A 363 -4.83 1.01 7.76
N LEU A 364 -3.93 0.12 8.20
CA LEU A 364 -3.62 -0.09 9.61
C LEU A 364 -2.98 1.15 10.26
N CYS A 365 -2.00 1.76 9.61
CA CYS A 365 -1.41 3.02 10.09
C CYS A 365 -2.47 4.13 10.18
N THR A 366 -3.41 4.20 9.24
CA THR A 366 -4.51 5.18 9.26
C THR A 366 -5.45 4.91 10.42
N PHE A 367 -5.86 3.66 10.60
CA PHE A 367 -6.68 3.21 11.72
C PHE A 367 -6.05 3.59 13.07
N CYS A 368 -4.78 3.24 13.30
CA CYS A 368 -4.09 3.59 14.55
C CYS A 368 -4.11 5.10 14.82
N ARG A 369 -3.84 5.93 13.80
CA ARG A 369 -3.90 7.40 13.95
C ARG A 369 -5.30 7.90 14.30
N GLN A 370 -6.33 7.35 13.65
CA GLN A 370 -7.73 7.75 13.90
C GLN A 370 -8.23 7.32 15.28
N GLN A 371 -7.75 6.19 15.78
CA GLN A 371 -8.00 5.67 17.14
C GLN A 371 -7.03 6.22 18.19
N ARG A 372 -6.17 7.19 17.85
CA ARG A 372 -5.14 7.76 18.73
C ARG A 372 -4.13 6.74 19.30
N LEU A 373 -3.90 5.62 18.64
CA LEU A 373 -2.83 4.66 18.98
C LEU A 373 -1.48 5.14 18.44
N SER A 374 -0.40 4.50 18.89
CA SER A 374 0.93 4.67 18.30
C SER A 374 1.00 4.04 16.91
N GLU A 375 1.92 4.50 16.06
CA GLU A 375 2.10 3.90 14.72
C GLU A 375 2.52 2.43 14.88
N PRO A 376 1.94 1.48 14.12
CA PRO A 376 2.28 0.06 14.25
C PRO A 376 3.77 -0.17 13.99
N ILE A 377 4.42 -0.87 14.91
CA ILE A 377 5.80 -1.30 14.78
C ILE A 377 5.79 -2.64 14.04
N ILE A 378 6.44 -2.67 12.86
CA ILE A 378 6.50 -3.86 12.01
C ILE A 378 7.96 -4.30 11.92
N SER A 379 8.25 -5.47 12.47
CA SER A 379 9.61 -6.04 12.47
C SER A 379 9.67 -7.20 11.49
N SER A 380 10.75 -7.29 10.72
CA SER A 380 11.03 -8.46 9.88
C SER A 380 12.01 -9.39 10.57
N VAL A 381 11.60 -10.64 10.76
CA VAL A 381 12.42 -11.74 11.26
C VAL A 381 12.89 -12.54 10.04
N GLY A 382 14.20 -12.58 9.82
CA GLY A 382 14.80 -13.48 8.83
C GLY A 382 14.76 -14.91 9.36
N VAL A 383 14.11 -15.83 8.63
CA VAL A 383 14.01 -17.24 9.04
C VAL A 383 15.15 -18.02 8.38
N ILE A 384 16.16 -18.40 9.17
CA ILE A 384 17.16 -19.39 8.76
C ILE A 384 16.52 -20.78 8.89
N PRO A 385 16.48 -21.62 7.84
CA PRO A 385 15.89 -22.95 7.95
C PRO A 385 16.74 -23.82 8.89
N SER A 386 16.16 -24.25 10.02
CA SER A 386 16.81 -25.20 10.91
C SER A 386 16.74 -26.60 10.29
N SER A 387 17.89 -27.16 9.95
CA SER A 387 18.02 -28.57 9.60
C SER A 387 17.66 -29.44 10.82
N SER A 388 16.74 -30.38 10.62
CA SER A 388 16.38 -31.44 11.54
C SER A 388 17.58 -32.28 12.02
N LYS A 389 17.79 -32.42 13.34
CA LYS A 389 18.26 -33.66 14.01
C LYS A 389 17.85 -33.72 15.49
N SER A 390 16.98 -34.70 15.77
CA SER A 390 16.89 -35.65 16.89
C SER A 390 17.61 -35.43 18.25
N SER A 391 16.80 -35.59 19.31
CA SER A 391 16.98 -36.33 20.57
C SER A 391 18.12 -35.99 21.56
N ASP A 392 17.66 -35.75 22.79
CA ASP A 392 18.27 -36.00 24.11
C ASP A 392 19.54 -35.25 24.52
N LYS A 393 19.37 -34.29 25.44
CA LYS A 393 19.85 -34.43 26.83
C LYS A 393 19.26 -33.36 27.76
N GLN A 394 18.66 -33.83 28.85
CA GLN A 394 18.34 -33.06 30.05
C GLN A 394 19.62 -32.49 30.68
N ASN A 395 19.56 -31.25 31.21
CA ASN A 395 19.82 -30.99 32.63
C ASN A 395 19.60 -29.52 33.05
N LEU A 396 18.77 -29.38 34.08
CA LEU A 396 18.70 -28.46 35.23
C LEU A 396 19.18 -26.98 35.17
N GLN A 397 18.21 -26.11 35.49
CA GLN A 397 18.19 -24.96 36.44
C GLN A 397 19.51 -24.33 36.93
N VAL A 398 19.55 -22.98 36.97
CA VAL A 398 19.59 -22.13 38.19
C VAL A 398 19.30 -20.65 37.83
N THR A 399 18.56 -19.98 38.71
CA THR A 399 18.16 -18.56 38.83
C THR A 399 19.32 -17.57 39.03
N ASP A 400 19.24 -16.31 38.52
CA ASP A 400 18.86 -15.11 39.29
C ASP A 400 19.16 -13.74 38.59
N SER A 401 18.18 -12.84 38.71
CA SER A 401 18.22 -11.38 38.99
C SER A 401 19.10 -10.32 38.27
N LYS A 402 18.39 -9.37 37.63
CA LYS A 402 18.50 -7.88 37.58
C LYS A 402 19.87 -7.17 37.48
N ALA A 403 20.02 -6.31 36.46
CA ALA A 403 20.42 -4.90 36.62
C ALA A 403 20.18 -4.08 35.33
N VAL A 404 19.64 -2.87 35.51
CA VAL A 404 19.49 -1.80 34.51
C VAL A 404 20.76 -0.94 34.55
N GLN A 405 21.36 -0.63 33.40
CA GLN A 405 22.16 0.59 33.27
C GLN A 405 22.26 1.07 31.80
N GLU A 406 21.90 2.32 31.61
CA GLU A 406 22.06 3.14 30.40
C GLU A 406 23.55 3.41 30.11
N HIS A 407 23.95 3.42 28.84
CA HIS A 407 24.64 4.55 28.20
C HIS A 407 25.12 4.27 26.76
N ALA A 408 24.98 5.31 25.94
CA ALA A 408 25.83 5.77 24.83
C ALA A 408 25.99 4.88 23.58
N ASN A 409 25.28 5.29 22.52
CA ASN A 409 25.54 4.90 21.14
C ASN A 409 26.90 5.45 20.67
N GLY A 410 27.83 4.55 20.41
CA GLY A 410 29.06 4.79 19.65
C GLY A 410 29.90 3.53 19.61
N GLY A 411 29.94 2.82 18.48
CA GLY A 411 30.87 1.72 18.30
C GLY A 411 30.44 0.65 17.28
N THR A 412 31.00 0.77 16.09
CA THR A 412 31.73 -0.30 15.38
C THR A 412 31.03 -1.63 15.12
N ILE A 413 30.73 -1.87 13.83
CA ILE A 413 30.37 -3.16 13.26
C ILE A 413 31.50 -4.15 13.54
N ALA A 414 31.23 -5.15 14.38
CA ALA A 414 32.08 -6.33 14.50
C ALA A 414 31.65 -7.32 13.41
N GLU A 415 32.53 -7.53 12.44
CA GLU A 415 32.45 -8.61 11.46
C GLU A 415 32.46 -9.95 12.18
N ASN A 416 31.41 -10.75 11.98
CA ASN A 416 31.43 -12.16 12.34
C ASN A 416 31.14 -12.97 11.07
N ASN A 417 32.21 -13.52 10.50
CA ASN A 417 32.19 -14.43 9.36
C ASN A 417 31.53 -15.75 9.77
N GLY A 418 30.28 -15.93 9.35
CA GLY A 418 29.54 -17.20 9.41
C GLY A 418 28.94 -17.52 8.04
N GLN A 419 29.19 -18.73 7.55
CA GLN A 419 28.78 -19.28 6.25
C GLN A 419 27.34 -18.94 5.87
N VAL A 420 27.16 -18.17 4.79
CA VAL A 420 25.87 -17.98 4.13
C VAL A 420 25.72 -19.08 3.08
N VAL A 421 25.00 -20.13 3.45
CA VAL A 421 24.26 -20.95 2.48
C VAL A 421 23.09 -20.08 2.05
N GLU A 422 23.05 -19.62 0.79
CA GLU A 422 21.89 -18.89 0.25
C GLU A 422 20.68 -19.83 0.18
N SER A 423 19.99 -19.98 1.30
CA SER A 423 18.57 -20.29 1.33
C SER A 423 17.82 -19.11 0.73
N GLU A 424 16.79 -19.32 -0.09
CA GLU A 424 15.85 -18.24 -0.45
C GLU A 424 15.39 -17.57 0.84
N ASP A 425 15.85 -16.34 1.11
CA ASP A 425 15.51 -15.62 2.34
C ASP A 425 13.99 -15.43 2.39
N THR A 426 13.33 -16.24 3.20
CA THR A 426 11.89 -16.08 3.46
C THR A 426 11.72 -15.10 4.61
N PHE A 427 10.82 -14.13 4.39
CA PHE A 427 10.52 -13.08 5.34
C PHE A 427 9.30 -13.46 6.16
N ARG A 428 9.43 -13.33 7.47
CA ARG A 428 8.33 -13.35 8.42
C ARG A 428 8.26 -11.98 9.09
N CYS A 429 7.06 -11.40 9.17
CA CYS A 429 6.86 -10.12 9.84
C CYS A 429 5.93 -10.27 11.03
N GLU A 430 6.19 -9.46 12.04
CA GLU A 430 5.36 -9.29 13.22
C GLU A 430 4.91 -7.84 13.33
N VAL A 431 3.72 -7.62 13.89
CA VAL A 431 3.15 -6.29 14.13
C VAL A 431 2.86 -6.13 15.60
N ARG A 432 3.32 -5.03 16.20
CA ARG A 432 2.96 -4.62 17.56
C ARG A 432 2.32 -3.24 17.53
N ILE A 433 1.23 -3.08 18.27
CA ILE A 433 0.52 -1.80 18.41
C ILE A 433 0.49 -1.42 19.89
N TYR A 434 0.90 -0.18 20.15
CA TYR A 434 0.99 0.38 21.49
C TYR A 434 0.00 1.53 21.67
N SER A 435 -0.39 1.78 22.92
CA SER A 435 -1.06 3.01 23.31
C SER A 435 -0.12 4.22 23.18
N LYS A 436 -0.64 5.43 23.37
CA LYS A 436 0.21 6.64 23.47
C LYS A 436 1.17 6.60 24.64
N ASN A 437 0.80 5.88 25.68
CA ASN A 437 1.58 5.70 26.91
C ASN A 437 2.59 4.54 26.79
N GLN A 438 2.87 4.05 25.57
CA GLN A 438 3.81 2.97 25.29
C GLN A 438 3.46 1.62 25.92
N GLU A 439 2.17 1.38 26.21
CA GLU A 439 1.70 0.07 26.69
C GLU A 439 1.23 -0.79 25.50
N LEU A 440 1.58 -2.08 25.51
CA LEU A 440 1.20 -3.00 24.43
C LEU A 440 -0.31 -3.26 24.43
N VAL A 441 -0.96 -2.99 23.30
CA VAL A 441 -2.40 -3.22 23.10
C VAL A 441 -2.63 -4.58 22.43
N LEU A 442 -1.94 -4.82 21.31
CA LEU A 442 -1.98 -6.10 20.60
C LEU A 442 -0.66 -6.39 19.87
N GLU A 443 -0.42 -7.68 19.64
CA GLU A 443 0.70 -8.23 18.88
C GLU A 443 0.20 -9.31 17.93
N CYS A 444 0.70 -9.32 16.69
CA CYS A 444 0.41 -10.33 15.69
C CYS A 444 1.71 -10.91 15.15
N SER A 445 1.91 -12.22 15.30
CA SER A 445 3.14 -12.92 14.95
C SER A 445 2.89 -14.22 14.16
N PRO A 446 2.28 -14.12 12.95
CA PRO A 446 1.88 -15.27 12.16
C PRO A 446 3.06 -16.15 11.77
N LYS A 447 2.83 -17.46 11.57
CA LYS A 447 3.86 -18.43 11.18
C LYS A 447 4.19 -18.42 9.69
N ASP A 448 3.36 -17.76 8.88
CA ASP A 448 3.51 -17.72 7.42
C ASP A 448 4.79 -16.99 6.99
N THR A 449 5.47 -17.53 5.98
CA THR A 449 6.68 -16.95 5.42
C THR A 449 6.46 -16.55 3.95
N PHE A 450 7.12 -15.48 3.52
CA PHE A 450 6.93 -14.90 2.19
C PHE A 450 8.27 -14.63 1.50
N LYS A 451 8.32 -14.80 0.17
CA LYS A 451 9.54 -14.50 -0.62
C LYS A 451 9.91 -13.01 -0.63
N LYS A 452 8.94 -12.12 -0.37
CA LYS A 452 9.14 -10.67 -0.35
C LYS A 452 8.74 -10.12 1.01
N GLN A 453 9.62 -9.31 1.60
CA GLN A 453 9.33 -8.58 2.84
C GLN A 453 8.05 -7.73 2.72
N PHE A 454 7.83 -7.08 1.57
CA PHE A 454 6.63 -6.29 1.32
C PHE A 454 5.35 -7.11 1.48
N ASP A 455 5.29 -8.31 0.89
CA ASP A 455 4.10 -9.16 0.93
C ASP A 455 3.85 -9.67 2.36
N SER A 456 4.92 -10.01 3.10
CA SER A 456 4.85 -10.37 4.52
C SER A 456 4.25 -9.23 5.36
N ILE A 457 4.74 -8.00 5.18
CA ILE A 457 4.24 -6.80 5.88
C ILE A 457 2.75 -6.56 5.59
N GLN A 458 2.32 -6.70 4.33
CA GLN A 458 0.91 -6.50 3.98
C GLN A 458 0.02 -7.59 4.56
N ASN A 459 0.46 -8.85 4.53
CA ASN A 459 -0.33 -9.96 5.05
C ASN A 459 -0.55 -9.86 6.57
N VAL A 460 0.53 -9.62 7.34
CA VAL A 460 0.40 -9.46 8.80
C VAL A 460 -0.46 -8.25 9.18
N SER A 461 -0.34 -7.14 8.42
CA SER A 461 -1.18 -5.97 8.62
C SER A 461 -2.66 -6.27 8.33
N LEU A 462 -2.94 -7.07 7.29
CA LEU A 462 -4.30 -7.46 6.93
C LEU A 462 -4.94 -8.35 8.00
N LYS A 463 -4.20 -9.30 8.58
CA LYS A 463 -4.70 -10.14 9.69
C LYS A 463 -5.19 -9.31 10.87
N VAL A 464 -4.39 -8.31 11.28
CA VAL A 464 -4.78 -7.37 12.34
C VAL A 464 -6.04 -6.60 11.96
N LEU A 465 -6.12 -6.09 10.73
CA LEU A 465 -7.29 -5.36 10.24
C LEU A 465 -8.56 -6.21 10.21
N LEU A 466 -8.48 -7.47 9.77
CA LEU A 466 -9.62 -8.38 9.71
C LEU A 466 -10.15 -8.69 11.12
N TRP A 467 -9.25 -8.91 12.09
CA TRP A 467 -9.64 -9.11 13.48
C TRP A 467 -10.31 -7.86 14.09
N LEU A 468 -9.73 -6.68 13.85
CA LEU A 468 -10.34 -5.41 14.26
C LEU A 468 -11.72 -5.23 13.62
N ASP A 469 -11.86 -5.52 12.32
CA ASP A 469 -13.11 -5.35 11.59
C ASP A 469 -14.26 -6.20 12.16
N ILE A 470 -13.97 -7.39 12.69
CA ILE A 470 -14.95 -8.23 13.43
C ILE A 470 -15.52 -7.47 14.63
N TYR A 471 -14.65 -6.83 15.42
CA TYR A 471 -15.07 -6.05 16.59
C TYR A 471 -15.90 -4.82 16.20
N PHE A 472 -15.54 -4.13 15.11
CA PHE A 472 -16.26 -2.93 14.67
C PHE A 472 -17.61 -3.28 14.00
N LYS A 473 -17.75 -4.46 13.40
CA LYS A 473 -19.02 -4.94 12.80
C LYS A 473 -20.05 -5.37 13.83
N ASP A 474 -19.64 -6.00 14.93
CA ASP A 474 -20.53 -6.46 15.98
C ASP A 474 -19.96 -6.15 17.36
N LEU A 475 -20.53 -5.15 18.03
CA LEU A 475 -20.11 -4.72 19.37
C LEU A 475 -20.53 -5.70 20.49
N ASN A 476 -21.47 -6.60 20.19
CA ASN A 476 -21.96 -7.61 21.12
C ASN A 476 -21.19 -8.94 21.02
N VAL A 477 -20.16 -8.99 20.18
CA VAL A 477 -19.27 -10.15 20.09
C VAL A 477 -18.67 -10.46 21.47
N SER A 478 -18.84 -11.71 21.93
CA SER A 478 -18.31 -12.12 23.23
C SER A 478 -16.79 -12.12 23.22
N LEU A 479 -16.18 -11.89 24.40
CA LEU A 479 -14.73 -11.96 24.55
C LEU A 479 -14.18 -13.32 24.12
N GLU A 480 -14.90 -14.41 24.41
CA GLU A 480 -14.53 -15.77 23.98
C GLU A 480 -14.45 -15.90 22.45
N ARG A 481 -15.44 -15.37 21.73
CA ARG A 481 -15.42 -15.38 20.25
C ARG A 481 -14.29 -14.51 19.71
N LEU A 482 -14.07 -13.32 20.26
CA LEU A 482 -12.97 -12.44 19.86
C LEU A 482 -11.60 -13.11 20.05
N THR A 483 -11.39 -13.79 21.18
CA THR A 483 -10.17 -14.54 21.46
C THR A 483 -10.00 -15.70 20.48
N SER A 484 -11.07 -16.45 20.17
CA SER A 484 -11.03 -17.52 19.18
C SER A 484 -10.61 -17.04 17.79
N TYR A 485 -11.12 -15.88 17.34
CA TYR A 485 -10.67 -15.27 16.08
C TYR A 485 -9.23 -14.74 16.16
N ALA A 486 -8.82 -14.21 17.32
CA ALA A 486 -7.44 -13.76 17.54
C ALA A 486 -6.45 -14.93 17.40
N ASP A 487 -6.75 -16.07 18.02
CA ASP A 487 -5.94 -17.29 17.97
C ASP A 487 -5.79 -17.79 16.52
N ALA A 488 -6.90 -17.83 15.76
CA ALA A 488 -6.88 -18.22 14.35
C ALA A 488 -5.98 -17.32 13.48
N LEU A 489 -5.81 -16.05 13.86
CA LEU A 489 -5.00 -15.06 13.15
C LEU A 489 -3.63 -14.84 13.78
N SER A 490 -3.25 -15.63 14.81
CA SER A 490 -2.00 -15.48 15.57
C SER A 490 -1.85 -14.09 16.22
N ILE A 491 -2.94 -13.58 16.79
CA ILE A 491 -3.02 -12.30 17.49
C ILE A 491 -3.12 -12.55 19.00
N GLN A 492 -2.29 -11.85 19.76
CA GLN A 492 -2.35 -11.75 21.21
C GLN A 492 -2.73 -10.32 21.58
N PHE A 493 -3.67 -10.12 22.50
CA PHE A 493 -4.10 -8.79 22.92
C PHE A 493 -4.45 -8.76 24.40
N ASN A 494 -4.30 -7.59 25.03
CA ASN A 494 -4.77 -7.36 26.39
C ASN A 494 -6.20 -6.83 26.33
N SER A 495 -7.18 -7.64 26.76
CA SER A 495 -8.61 -7.31 26.66
C SER A 495 -8.97 -6.03 27.42
N GLN A 496 -8.48 -5.86 28.65
CA GLN A 496 -8.74 -4.67 29.46
C GLN A 496 -8.22 -3.40 28.77
N ARG A 497 -6.99 -3.42 28.27
CA ARG A 497 -6.39 -2.27 27.57
C ARG A 497 -7.07 -2.00 26.23
N PHE A 498 -7.34 -3.05 25.45
CA PHE A 498 -8.02 -2.93 24.17
C PHE A 498 -9.38 -2.25 24.31
N PHE A 499 -10.20 -2.67 25.28
CA PHE A 499 -11.50 -2.05 25.52
C PHE A 499 -11.40 -0.64 26.13
N GLN A 500 -10.36 -0.36 26.92
CA GLN A 500 -10.09 1.00 27.43
C GLN A 500 -9.77 1.97 26.29
N GLU A 501 -8.86 1.61 25.39
CA GLU A 501 -8.47 2.47 24.26
C GLU A 501 -9.61 2.68 23.25
N LEU A 502 -10.54 1.71 23.13
CA LEU A 502 -11.69 1.77 22.22
C LEU A 502 -13.02 2.11 22.91
N ALA A 503 -12.99 2.58 24.16
CA ALA A 503 -14.20 2.86 24.96
C ALA A 503 -15.13 3.89 24.30
N SER A 504 -14.57 4.92 23.65
CA SER A 504 -15.35 5.97 22.98
C SER A 504 -16.22 5.42 21.85
N TYR A 505 -15.78 4.37 21.14
CA TYR A 505 -16.58 3.72 20.10
C TYR A 505 -17.81 3.01 20.69
N ARG A 506 -17.62 2.28 21.81
CA ARG A 506 -18.72 1.62 22.52
C ARG A 506 -19.73 2.62 23.03
N SER A 507 -19.28 3.73 23.64
CA SER A 507 -20.17 4.78 24.14
C SER A 507 -21.02 5.42 23.03
N PHE A 508 -20.44 5.63 21.85
CA PHE A 508 -21.16 6.15 20.68
C PHE A 508 -22.28 5.19 20.22
N HIS A 509 -22.02 3.88 20.19
CA HIS A 509 -22.99 2.89 19.71
C HIS A 509 -23.95 2.35 20.79
N SER A 510 -23.55 2.30 22.07
CA SER A 510 -24.39 1.78 23.15
C SER A 510 -25.67 2.59 23.35
N GLY A 511 -25.64 3.88 23.03
CA GLY A 511 -26.83 4.73 23.07
C GLY A 511 -27.64 4.75 21.77
N LEU A 512 -27.18 4.11 20.69
CA LEU A 512 -27.99 3.82 19.48
C LEU A 512 -28.83 2.53 19.65
N ASN A 513 -28.45 1.66 20.61
CA ASN A 513 -28.92 0.27 20.69
C ASN A 513 -30.16 0.04 21.59
N SER A 514 -30.84 1.08 22.10
CA SER A 514 -31.98 0.87 23.01
C SER A 514 -33.32 0.58 22.32
N GLU A 515 -33.48 0.84 21.02
CA GLU A 515 -34.81 0.71 20.36
C GLU A 515 -34.87 -0.25 19.16
N VAL A 516 -33.74 -0.74 18.62
CA VAL A 516 -33.75 -1.51 17.34
C VAL A 516 -33.26 -2.96 17.50
N GLN A 517 -32.79 -3.37 18.69
CA GLN A 517 -32.08 -4.65 18.83
C GLN A 517 -32.96 -5.87 19.14
N GLU A 518 -34.23 -5.67 19.51
CA GLU A 518 -35.15 -6.81 19.75
C GLU A 518 -35.61 -7.51 18.46
N GLU A 519 -35.60 -6.85 17.29
CA GLU A 519 -36.05 -7.49 16.04
C GLU A 519 -34.96 -8.19 15.23
N ILE A 520 -33.67 -7.85 15.42
CA ILE A 520 -32.56 -8.44 14.64
C ILE A 520 -31.90 -9.63 15.36
N SER A 521 -31.95 -9.65 16.71
CA SER A 521 -31.32 -10.71 17.53
C SER A 521 -31.97 -12.09 17.37
N HIS A 522 -33.28 -12.14 17.10
CA HIS A 522 -34.02 -13.40 16.97
C HIS A 522 -33.98 -14.05 15.58
N LYS A 523 -33.40 -13.38 14.56
CA LYS A 523 -33.28 -13.95 13.19
C LYS A 523 -31.85 -14.29 12.75
N SER A 524 -30.82 -13.92 13.51
CA SER A 524 -29.41 -14.13 13.12
C SER A 524 -28.86 -15.53 13.40
N LYS A 525 -29.67 -16.47 13.91
CA LYS A 525 -29.22 -17.83 14.28
C LYS A 525 -29.34 -18.90 13.19
N ASP A 526 -29.85 -18.58 12.00
CA ASP A 526 -29.83 -19.47 10.83
C ASP A 526 -29.51 -18.66 9.56
N LEU A 527 -28.25 -18.27 9.38
CA LEU A 527 -27.80 -17.52 8.20
C LEU A 527 -27.71 -18.43 6.95
N LYS A 528 -28.87 -18.77 6.37
CA LYS A 528 -28.94 -19.14 4.95
C LYS A 528 -28.94 -17.86 4.14
N PHE A 529 -27.92 -17.67 3.30
CA PHE A 529 -27.79 -16.61 2.31
C PHE A 529 -29.06 -16.50 1.45
N LEU A 530 -29.92 -15.53 1.72
CA LEU A 530 -31.13 -15.27 0.95
C LEU A 530 -30.94 -13.99 0.14
N CYS A 531 -30.29 -14.10 -1.02
CA CYS A 531 -30.60 -13.18 -2.11
C CYS A 531 -32.07 -13.40 -2.47
N THR A 532 -32.94 -12.46 -2.12
CA THR A 532 -34.35 -12.56 -2.48
C THR A 532 -34.49 -12.13 -3.94
N TYR A 533 -34.49 -13.11 -4.84
CA TYR A 533 -34.84 -12.90 -6.24
C TYR A 533 -36.32 -12.51 -6.28
N LEU A 534 -36.61 -11.28 -6.71
CA LEU A 534 -37.99 -10.84 -6.89
C LEU A 534 -38.65 -11.62 -8.03
N GLY A 535 -39.34 -12.69 -7.64
CA GLY A 535 -40.55 -13.29 -8.22
C GLY A 535 -40.76 -13.24 -9.73
N TYR A 536 -40.39 -14.32 -10.40
CA TYR A 536 -41.32 -15.19 -11.15
C TYR A 536 -40.73 -16.61 -11.08
N GLY A 537 -41.58 -17.63 -10.99
CA GLY A 537 -41.14 -19.01 -10.80
C GLY A 537 -40.13 -19.48 -11.84
N ASP A 538 -39.17 -20.28 -11.38
CA ASP A 538 -38.30 -21.14 -12.18
C ASP A 538 -37.44 -20.41 -13.23
N SER A 539 -36.27 -19.84 -12.89
CA SER A 539 -35.25 -19.45 -13.89
C SER A 539 -33.96 -18.84 -13.32
N SER A 540 -32.86 -19.19 -13.99
CA SER A 540 -31.61 -18.45 -14.24
C SER A 540 -31.45 -17.03 -13.67
N LEU A 541 -30.25 -16.73 -13.19
CA LEU A 541 -29.77 -15.35 -12.96
C LEU A 541 -30.18 -14.41 -14.11
N ASN A 542 -30.65 -13.20 -13.79
CA ASN A 542 -30.94 -12.13 -14.77
C ASN A 542 -29.64 -11.57 -15.36
N ILE A 543 -28.90 -12.41 -16.06
CA ILE A 543 -27.74 -12.06 -16.87
C ILE A 543 -28.24 -11.85 -18.30
N HIS A 544 -27.98 -10.68 -18.84
CA HIS A 544 -28.37 -10.27 -20.17
C HIS A 544 -27.12 -10.08 -21.05
N GLY A 545 -27.24 -10.41 -22.32
CA GLY A 545 -26.18 -10.26 -23.32
C GLY A 545 -25.62 -11.59 -23.83
N SER A 546 -24.96 -11.53 -24.99
CA SER A 546 -24.35 -12.70 -25.62
C SER A 546 -23.18 -13.24 -24.79
N ASP A 547 -23.13 -14.56 -24.63
CA ASP A 547 -22.00 -15.22 -23.96
C ASP A 547 -20.78 -15.20 -24.89
N SER A 548 -19.72 -14.51 -24.47
CA SER A 548 -18.45 -14.43 -25.20
C SER A 548 -17.49 -15.60 -24.92
N GLY A 549 -17.83 -16.49 -23.98
CA GLY A 549 -16.99 -17.61 -23.53
C GLY A 549 -15.80 -17.20 -22.65
N ILE A 550 -15.63 -15.90 -22.36
CA ILE A 550 -14.56 -15.36 -21.50
C ILE A 550 -15.16 -15.05 -20.13
N SER A 551 -15.11 -16.02 -19.22
CA SER A 551 -15.54 -15.87 -17.83
C SER A 551 -14.33 -15.71 -16.89
N PRO A 552 -14.49 -14.99 -15.77
CA PRO A 552 -13.41 -14.77 -14.83
C PRO A 552 -13.24 -15.95 -13.86
N SER A 553 -11.98 -16.30 -13.58
CA SER A 553 -11.60 -17.34 -12.61
C SER A 553 -10.97 -16.74 -11.34
N ASN A 554 -10.83 -17.54 -10.28
CA ASN A 554 -10.15 -17.10 -9.06
C ASN A 554 -8.73 -16.61 -9.34
N GLY A 555 -8.38 -15.44 -8.80
CA GLY A 555 -7.11 -14.75 -9.06
C GLY A 555 -7.10 -13.88 -10.32
N SER A 556 -8.16 -13.93 -11.13
CA SER A 556 -8.34 -13.00 -12.25
C SER A 556 -8.66 -11.59 -11.72
N LEU A 557 -8.13 -10.59 -12.42
CA LEU A 557 -8.50 -9.20 -12.17
C LEU A 557 -9.59 -8.80 -13.16
N VAL A 558 -10.79 -8.53 -12.65
CA VAL A 558 -11.94 -8.11 -13.44
C VAL A 558 -12.17 -6.62 -13.34
N CYS A 559 -12.78 -6.05 -14.37
CA CYS A 559 -13.29 -4.69 -14.36
C CYS A 559 -14.77 -4.68 -14.69
N ILE A 560 -15.56 -4.00 -13.86
CA ILE A 560 -17.00 -3.84 -14.05
C ILE A 560 -17.40 -2.36 -14.11
N SER A 561 -18.48 -2.07 -14.83
CA SER A 561 -19.28 -0.87 -14.60
C SER A 561 -20.47 -1.25 -13.75
N TYR A 562 -20.76 -0.51 -12.68
CA TYR A 562 -21.91 -0.75 -11.83
C TYR A 562 -22.61 0.53 -11.40
N ASN A 563 -23.88 0.38 -11.04
CA ASN A 563 -24.73 1.41 -10.47
C ASN A 563 -25.58 0.79 -9.35
N VAL A 564 -25.65 1.47 -8.21
CA VAL A 564 -26.38 1.06 -7.01
C VAL A 564 -27.41 2.12 -6.67
N SER A 565 -28.66 1.71 -6.53
CA SER A 565 -29.76 2.60 -6.15
C SER A 565 -30.50 2.07 -4.92
N LEU A 566 -30.93 2.97 -4.04
CA LEU A 566 -31.86 2.65 -2.97
C LEU A 566 -33.26 2.50 -3.56
N LYS A 567 -33.95 1.43 -3.21
CA LYS A 567 -35.34 1.19 -3.58
C LYS A 567 -36.17 0.96 -2.33
N ALA A 568 -37.23 1.76 -2.18
CA ALA A 568 -38.25 1.59 -1.16
C ALA A 568 -39.31 0.60 -1.62
N GLU A 569 -39.79 -0.25 -0.72
CA GLU A 569 -40.86 -1.20 -1.00
C GLU A 569 -42.18 -0.45 -1.29
N GLY A 570 -42.84 -0.80 -2.41
CA GLY A 570 -44.10 -0.16 -2.83
C GLY A 570 -43.98 1.20 -3.54
N VAL A 571 -42.77 1.73 -3.74
CA VAL A 571 -42.53 3.02 -4.42
C VAL A 571 -41.64 2.81 -5.66
N GLU A 572 -42.05 3.31 -6.83
CA GLU A 572 -41.24 3.22 -8.06
C GLU A 572 -39.97 4.10 -8.04
N VAL A 573 -39.89 5.03 -7.10
CA VAL A 573 -38.81 5.99 -6.99
C VAL A 573 -37.51 5.31 -6.54
N ARG A 574 -36.50 5.36 -7.40
CA ARG A 574 -35.13 4.90 -7.12
C ARG A 574 -34.23 6.11 -6.88
N GLU A 575 -33.32 6.00 -5.93
CA GLU A 575 -32.30 7.03 -5.70
C GLU A 575 -30.92 6.42 -5.80
N THR A 576 -30.13 6.88 -6.78
CA THR A 576 -28.77 6.41 -6.99
C THR A 576 -27.87 6.84 -5.84
N ILE A 577 -27.21 5.85 -5.22
CA ILE A 577 -26.31 6.05 -4.09
C ILE A 577 -24.85 6.02 -4.54
N GLU A 578 -24.50 5.09 -5.42
CA GLU A 578 -23.12 4.82 -5.82
C GLU A 578 -23.07 4.35 -7.27
N LYS A 579 -22.15 4.88 -8.08
CA LYS A 579 -21.96 4.48 -9.47
C LYS A 579 -20.47 4.54 -9.81
N ASN A 580 -19.97 3.55 -10.56
CA ASN A 580 -18.63 3.58 -11.10
C ASN A 580 -18.59 2.82 -12.44
N ASP A 581 -18.01 3.44 -13.48
CA ASP A 581 -17.96 2.86 -14.83
C ASP A 581 -16.68 2.01 -15.09
N ASP A 582 -15.66 2.07 -14.21
CA ASP A 582 -14.35 1.40 -14.36
C ASP A 582 -13.85 0.90 -12.99
N TYR A 583 -14.52 -0.11 -12.43
CA TYR A 583 -14.22 -0.64 -11.11
C TYR A 583 -13.52 -2.00 -11.19
N GLU A 584 -12.23 -2.03 -10.84
CA GLU A 584 -11.40 -3.23 -10.89
C GLU A 584 -11.31 -3.99 -9.56
N PHE A 585 -11.41 -5.31 -9.56
CA PHE A 585 -11.17 -6.12 -8.37
C PHE A 585 -10.67 -7.53 -8.70
N GLU A 586 -10.00 -8.17 -7.75
CA GLU A 586 -9.56 -9.56 -7.86
C GLU A 586 -10.69 -10.50 -7.42
N ILE A 587 -10.92 -11.53 -8.23
CA ILE A 587 -11.90 -12.59 -7.94
C ILE A 587 -11.29 -13.62 -6.97
N GLY A 588 -12.07 -14.03 -5.99
CA GLY A 588 -11.71 -15.04 -4.98
C GLY A 588 -11.07 -14.45 -3.72
N SER A 589 -10.87 -13.13 -3.63
CA SER A 589 -10.26 -12.48 -2.47
C SER A 589 -11.24 -11.68 -1.61
N GLY A 590 -12.54 -11.70 -1.94
CA GLY A 590 -13.58 -10.98 -1.17
C GLY A 590 -13.45 -9.45 -1.27
N CYS A 591 -13.10 -8.93 -2.45
CA CYS A 591 -12.89 -7.50 -2.67
C CYS A 591 -14.18 -6.68 -2.76
N VAL A 592 -15.32 -7.34 -3.02
CA VAL A 592 -16.64 -6.72 -3.21
C VAL A 592 -17.68 -7.51 -2.41
N ILE A 593 -18.93 -7.04 -2.41
CA ILE A 593 -20.02 -7.77 -1.77
C ILE A 593 -20.17 -9.19 -2.37
N PRO A 594 -20.41 -10.24 -1.55
CA PRO A 594 -20.41 -11.63 -2.00
C PRO A 594 -21.34 -11.92 -3.18
N CYS A 595 -22.54 -11.33 -3.19
CA CYS A 595 -23.50 -11.51 -4.28
C CYS A 595 -22.99 -10.94 -5.61
N LEU A 596 -22.32 -9.78 -5.60
CA LEU A 596 -21.74 -9.20 -6.81
C LEU A 596 -20.59 -10.07 -7.34
N GLU A 597 -19.71 -10.57 -6.46
CA GLU A 597 -18.61 -11.44 -6.85
C GLU A 597 -19.12 -12.74 -7.48
N ALA A 598 -20.11 -13.39 -6.85
CA ALA A 598 -20.73 -14.62 -7.34
C ALA A 598 -21.46 -14.45 -8.69
N ILE A 599 -22.07 -13.28 -8.91
CA ILE A 599 -22.71 -12.95 -10.19
C ILE A 599 -21.66 -12.72 -11.27
N VAL A 600 -20.63 -11.91 -10.98
CA VAL A 600 -19.54 -11.62 -11.95
C VAL A 600 -18.77 -12.88 -12.34
N GLN A 601 -18.60 -13.84 -11.42
CA GLN A 601 -18.03 -15.16 -11.71
C GLN A 601 -18.83 -15.98 -12.74
N GLN A 602 -20.14 -15.70 -12.89
CA GLN A 602 -21.02 -16.38 -13.83
C GLN A 602 -21.27 -15.57 -15.12
N MET A 603 -20.72 -14.36 -15.21
CA MET A 603 -20.83 -13.50 -16.37
C MET A 603 -19.66 -13.71 -17.34
N SER A 604 -19.95 -13.54 -18.61
CA SER A 604 -18.96 -13.43 -19.68
C SER A 604 -18.74 -11.97 -20.08
N LEU A 605 -17.58 -11.69 -20.65
CA LEU A 605 -17.21 -10.34 -21.10
C LEU A 605 -18.32 -9.70 -21.95
N GLY A 606 -18.77 -8.50 -21.56
CA GLY A 606 -19.84 -7.74 -22.21
C GLY A 606 -21.25 -7.97 -21.65
N GLN A 607 -21.47 -9.00 -20.82
CA GLN A 607 -22.78 -9.24 -20.21
C GLN A 607 -23.08 -8.24 -19.09
N SER A 608 -24.36 -8.05 -18.81
CA SER A 608 -24.89 -7.22 -17.73
C SER A 608 -25.77 -8.05 -16.81
N ALA A 609 -25.75 -7.75 -15.50
CA ALA A 609 -26.60 -8.40 -14.53
C ALA A 609 -27.32 -7.38 -13.65
N TYR A 610 -28.50 -7.78 -13.16
CA TYR A 610 -29.31 -6.97 -12.28
C TYR A 610 -29.84 -7.77 -11.10
N PHE A 611 -29.65 -7.25 -9.88
CA PHE A 611 -29.98 -7.96 -8.65
C PHE A 611 -30.23 -7.01 -7.48
N CYS A 612 -30.89 -7.51 -6.43
CA CYS A 612 -31.06 -6.81 -5.17
C CYS A 612 -30.13 -7.40 -4.10
N ALA A 613 -29.57 -6.55 -3.25
CA ALA A 613 -28.79 -6.92 -2.08
C ALA A 613 -29.41 -6.31 -0.81
N GLU A 614 -29.08 -6.91 0.33
CA GLU A 614 -29.49 -6.40 1.64
C GLU A 614 -28.91 -5.01 1.92
N LEU A 615 -29.60 -4.26 2.77
CA LEU A 615 -29.12 -2.97 3.26
C LEU A 615 -27.82 -3.14 4.04
N VAL A 616 -26.86 -2.28 3.75
CA VAL A 616 -25.66 -2.09 4.58
C VAL A 616 -25.97 -1.11 5.72
N PRO A 617 -25.14 -1.03 6.78
CA PRO A 617 -25.36 -0.07 7.86
C PRO A 617 -25.52 1.37 7.33
N ARG A 618 -26.43 2.12 7.96
CA ARG A 618 -26.91 3.43 7.51
C ARG A 618 -25.79 4.42 7.23
N GLU A 619 -24.72 4.39 8.03
CA GLU A 619 -23.54 5.24 7.88
C GLU A 619 -22.82 5.06 6.53
N PHE A 620 -22.77 3.85 5.97
CA PHE A 620 -22.15 3.62 4.66
C PHE A 620 -23.01 4.15 3.51
N ILE A 621 -24.33 4.06 3.63
CA ILE A 621 -25.28 4.60 2.65
C ILE A 621 -25.19 6.13 2.65
N LEU A 622 -25.20 6.75 3.83
CA LEU A 622 -25.13 8.21 3.97
C LEU A 622 -23.75 8.77 3.60
N ALA A 623 -22.69 7.98 3.72
CA ALA A 623 -21.35 8.34 3.24
C ALA A 623 -21.21 8.28 1.70
N ALA A 624 -22.08 7.54 1.00
CA ALA A 624 -22.06 7.41 -0.45
C ALA A 624 -22.92 8.47 -1.16
N THR A 625 -24.08 8.83 -0.60
CA THR A 625 -25.02 9.79 -1.23
C THR A 625 -24.67 11.26 -0.97
N LEU A 626 -24.91 12.13 -1.95
CA LEU A 626 -24.91 13.59 -1.77
C LEU A 626 -26.25 14.14 -1.26
N ASN A 627 -27.34 13.36 -1.37
CA ASN A 627 -28.68 13.77 -0.99
C ASN A 627 -29.13 13.06 0.30
N SER A 628 -28.39 13.29 1.38
CA SER A 628 -28.61 12.60 2.64
C SER A 628 -30.03 12.81 3.17
N ALA A 629 -30.62 14.00 3.03
CA ALA A 629 -31.97 14.30 3.54
C ALA A 629 -33.05 13.39 2.94
N ARG A 630 -33.03 13.18 1.63
CA ARG A 630 -34.00 12.33 0.93
C ARG A 630 -33.79 10.85 1.24
N ILE A 631 -32.54 10.41 1.30
CA ILE A 631 -32.18 9.03 1.68
C ILE A 631 -32.60 8.73 3.12
N LEU A 632 -32.39 9.67 4.06
CA LEU A 632 -32.87 9.53 5.44
C LEU A 632 -34.39 9.33 5.46
N HIS A 633 -35.14 10.19 4.76
CA HIS A 633 -36.59 10.09 4.66
C HIS A 633 -37.04 8.72 4.10
N LEU A 634 -36.39 8.21 3.05
CA LEU A 634 -36.71 6.89 2.48
C LEU A 634 -36.47 5.75 3.46
N LEU A 635 -35.32 5.76 4.14
CA LEU A 635 -34.95 4.75 5.13
C LEU A 635 -35.87 4.76 6.35
N ASP A 636 -36.37 5.93 6.76
CA ASP A 636 -37.27 6.05 7.91
C ASP A 636 -38.75 5.75 7.56
N SER A 637 -39.13 5.84 6.28
CA SER A 637 -40.53 5.71 5.84
C SER A 637 -40.93 4.31 5.36
N SER A 638 -39.98 3.46 4.97
CA SER A 638 -40.28 2.20 4.28
C SER A 638 -39.14 1.19 4.37
N ALA A 639 -39.45 -0.12 4.30
CA ALA A 639 -38.44 -1.14 4.09
C ALA A 639 -37.73 -0.88 2.75
N CYS A 640 -36.40 -0.87 2.76
CA CYS A 640 -35.59 -0.58 1.58
C CYS A 640 -34.66 -1.74 1.22
N CYS A 641 -34.23 -1.80 -0.03
CA CYS A 641 -33.13 -2.67 -0.48
C CYS A 641 -32.19 -1.92 -1.42
N LEU A 642 -31.01 -2.49 -1.66
CA LEU A 642 -30.04 -1.96 -2.61
C LEU A 642 -30.20 -2.69 -3.95
N GLU A 643 -30.45 -1.94 -5.01
CA GLU A 643 -30.63 -2.46 -6.35
C GLU A 643 -29.36 -2.21 -7.16
N TYR A 644 -28.74 -3.28 -7.65
CA TYR A 644 -27.49 -3.28 -8.38
C TYR A 644 -27.76 -3.57 -9.86
N SER A 645 -27.14 -2.77 -10.73
CA SER A 645 -26.92 -3.11 -12.13
C SER A 645 -25.42 -3.12 -12.38
N CYS A 646 -24.86 -4.21 -12.91
CA CYS A 646 -23.44 -4.28 -13.26
C CYS A 646 -23.23 -4.82 -14.68
N THR A 647 -22.08 -4.51 -15.29
CA THR A 647 -21.66 -4.98 -16.61
C THR A 647 -20.19 -5.36 -16.55
N LEU A 648 -19.82 -6.53 -17.07
CA LEU A 648 -18.44 -7.01 -17.11
C LEU A 648 -17.71 -6.42 -18.33
N ILE A 649 -16.69 -5.61 -18.09
CA ILE A 649 -15.98 -4.83 -19.14
C ILE A 649 -14.67 -5.48 -19.55
N ARG A 650 -13.91 -6.03 -18.58
CA ARG A 650 -12.58 -6.59 -18.81
C ARG A 650 -12.30 -7.73 -17.84
N VAL A 651 -11.59 -8.76 -18.32
CA VAL A 651 -11.03 -9.84 -17.50
C VAL A 651 -9.54 -9.94 -17.83
N THR A 652 -8.69 -9.88 -16.81
CA THR A 652 -7.24 -10.06 -16.93
C THR A 652 -6.84 -11.34 -16.21
N GLU A 653 -6.23 -12.27 -16.93
CA GLU A 653 -5.76 -13.55 -16.40
C GLU A 653 -4.61 -13.35 -15.39
N PRO A 654 -4.41 -14.27 -14.43
CA PRO A 654 -3.35 -14.17 -13.44
C PRO A 654 -1.95 -14.18 -14.08
N LEU A 655 -1.01 -13.41 -13.52
CA LEU A 655 0.40 -13.45 -13.93
C LEU A 655 1.01 -14.85 -13.72
N GLU A 656 1.33 -15.48 -14.84
CA GLU A 656 1.88 -16.81 -15.12
C GLU A 656 2.90 -17.39 -14.13
N ALA A 657 3.80 -16.58 -13.57
CA ALA A 657 4.79 -17.05 -12.58
C ALA A 657 4.13 -17.65 -11.31
N ARG A 658 2.86 -17.33 -11.04
CA ARG A 658 2.06 -17.94 -9.97
C ARG A 658 1.50 -19.31 -10.38
N MET A 659 1.21 -19.54 -11.66
CA MET A 659 0.68 -20.79 -12.19
C MET A 659 1.78 -21.87 -12.24
N GLU A 660 2.98 -21.52 -12.72
CA GLU A 660 4.11 -22.45 -12.73
C GLU A 660 4.57 -22.85 -11.31
N GLN A 661 4.59 -21.91 -10.36
CA GLN A 661 4.95 -22.21 -8.96
C GLN A 661 3.87 -23.02 -8.22
N ALA A 662 2.61 -22.94 -8.65
CA ALA A 662 1.51 -23.71 -8.07
C ALA A 662 1.42 -25.14 -8.64
N LEU A 663 1.83 -25.33 -9.91
CA LEU A 663 1.69 -26.61 -10.62
C LEU A 663 2.94 -27.50 -10.55
N PHE A 664 4.14 -26.94 -10.37
CA PHE A 664 5.40 -27.71 -10.34
C PHE A 664 6.20 -27.51 -9.06
N SER A 665 6.52 -28.61 -8.38
CA SER A 665 7.42 -28.63 -7.23
C SER A 665 8.53 -29.68 -7.46
N PRO A 666 9.80 -29.27 -7.63
CA PRO A 666 10.32 -27.89 -7.64
C PRO A 666 9.87 -27.08 -8.88
N PRO A 667 10.03 -25.73 -8.90
CA PRO A 667 9.67 -24.90 -10.05
C PRO A 667 10.34 -25.36 -11.35
N LEU A 668 9.66 -25.18 -12.49
CA LEU A 668 10.10 -25.70 -13.79
C LEU A 668 11.49 -25.19 -14.21
N SER A 669 11.79 -23.92 -13.94
CA SER A 669 13.13 -23.32 -14.17
C SER A 669 14.24 -24.04 -13.42
N LYS A 670 13.99 -24.48 -12.17
CA LYS A 670 14.94 -25.27 -11.38
C LYS A 670 15.08 -26.69 -11.94
N GLN A 671 13.98 -27.32 -12.35
CA GLN A 671 14.03 -28.64 -12.99
C GLN A 671 14.88 -28.63 -14.26
N ARG A 672 14.78 -27.58 -15.09
CA ARG A 672 15.61 -27.42 -16.31
C ARG A 672 17.11 -27.33 -15.97
N VAL A 673 17.46 -26.54 -14.97
CA VAL A 673 18.85 -26.42 -14.50
C VAL A 673 19.36 -27.77 -13.97
N GLU A 674 18.58 -28.46 -13.14
CA GLU A 674 18.94 -29.79 -12.62
C GLU A 674 19.10 -30.82 -13.74
N PHE A 675 18.24 -30.78 -14.75
CA PHE A 675 18.35 -31.62 -15.95
C PHE A 675 19.67 -31.37 -16.69
N ALA A 676 20.00 -30.12 -16.98
CA ALA A 676 21.25 -29.76 -17.66
C ALA A 676 22.49 -30.17 -16.84
N VAL A 677 22.49 -29.90 -15.53
CA VAL A 677 23.57 -30.27 -14.61
C VAL A 677 23.84 -31.77 -14.62
N LYS A 678 22.79 -32.60 -14.70
CA LYS A 678 22.94 -34.07 -14.79
C LYS A 678 23.76 -34.47 -16.02
N TYR A 679 23.37 -34.03 -17.21
CA TYR A 679 24.09 -34.36 -18.45
C TYR A 679 25.52 -33.78 -18.47
N ILE A 680 25.71 -32.58 -17.88
CA ILE A 680 27.03 -31.97 -17.76
C ILE A 680 27.97 -32.85 -16.92
N LYS A 681 27.49 -33.36 -15.77
CA LYS A 681 28.28 -34.27 -14.92
C LYS A 681 28.63 -35.58 -15.60
N GLU A 682 27.67 -36.20 -16.28
CA GLU A 682 27.84 -37.49 -16.95
C GLU A 682 28.82 -37.41 -18.14
N SER A 683 28.98 -36.23 -18.75
CA SER A 683 29.85 -36.04 -19.92
C SER A 683 31.35 -35.90 -19.62
N HIS A 684 31.73 -35.66 -18.36
CA HIS A 684 33.12 -35.35 -17.95
C HIS A 684 33.80 -34.23 -18.76
N ALA A 685 33.02 -33.27 -19.24
CA ALA A 685 33.51 -32.13 -20.03
C ALA A 685 34.47 -31.20 -19.27
N CYS A 686 35.38 -30.55 -19.99
CA CYS A 686 36.30 -29.55 -19.46
C CYS A 686 35.86 -28.11 -19.80
N THR A 687 35.08 -27.92 -20.86
CA THR A 687 34.67 -26.59 -21.33
C THR A 687 33.16 -26.51 -21.55
N LEU A 688 32.52 -25.47 -21.00
CA LEU A 688 31.08 -25.22 -21.16
C LEU A 688 30.80 -23.78 -21.58
N VAL A 689 29.93 -23.62 -22.57
CA VAL A 689 29.34 -22.34 -22.98
C VAL A 689 27.83 -22.36 -22.75
N ASP A 690 27.33 -21.33 -22.10
CA ASP A 690 25.90 -21.11 -21.84
C ASP A 690 25.40 -19.94 -22.68
N PHE A 691 24.67 -20.28 -23.76
CA PHE A 691 24.06 -19.33 -24.68
C PHE A 691 22.74 -18.84 -24.10
N GLY A 692 22.62 -17.53 -23.88
CA GLY A 692 21.51 -16.93 -23.13
C GLY A 692 21.62 -17.17 -21.64
N CYS A 693 22.81 -16.98 -21.07
CA CYS A 693 23.08 -17.34 -19.66
C CYS A 693 22.28 -16.50 -18.64
N GLY A 694 21.67 -15.40 -19.06
CA GLY A 694 20.87 -14.53 -18.21
C GLY A 694 21.67 -14.03 -17.02
N SER A 695 21.10 -14.19 -15.81
CA SER A 695 21.78 -13.84 -14.56
C SER A 695 22.79 -14.90 -14.08
N GLY A 696 23.06 -15.93 -14.89
CA GLY A 696 24.03 -16.98 -14.61
C GLY A 696 23.52 -18.07 -13.67
N SER A 697 22.22 -18.37 -13.63
CA SER A 697 21.65 -19.36 -12.70
C SER A 697 22.18 -20.78 -12.93
N LEU A 698 22.40 -21.18 -14.19
CA LEU A 698 23.04 -22.46 -14.52
C LEU A 698 24.51 -22.44 -14.08
N LEU A 699 25.25 -21.38 -14.43
CA LEU A 699 26.66 -21.23 -14.10
C LEU A 699 26.90 -21.25 -12.57
N ASP A 700 26.08 -20.52 -11.81
CA ASP A 700 26.09 -20.54 -10.35
C ASP A 700 25.77 -21.93 -9.78
N SER A 701 24.72 -22.57 -10.29
CA SER A 701 24.34 -23.93 -9.86
C SER A 701 25.47 -24.93 -10.10
N LEU A 702 26.18 -24.84 -11.24
CA LEU A 702 27.32 -25.71 -11.56
C LEU A 702 28.47 -25.58 -10.56
N LEU A 703 28.70 -24.39 -9.99
CA LEU A 703 29.74 -24.18 -8.97
C LEU A 703 29.44 -24.88 -7.64
N ASN A 704 28.17 -25.22 -7.38
CA ASN A 704 27.76 -25.97 -6.18
C ASN A 704 27.94 -27.49 -6.33
N TYR A 705 28.37 -27.96 -7.51
CA TYR A 705 28.55 -29.39 -7.77
C TYR A 705 29.99 -29.72 -8.17
N GLN A 706 30.42 -30.93 -7.81
CA GLN A 706 31.68 -31.47 -8.31
C GLN A 706 31.53 -31.86 -9.78
N THR A 707 32.23 -31.14 -10.67
CA THR A 707 32.26 -31.35 -12.12
C THR A 707 33.71 -31.44 -12.60
N SER A 708 33.95 -31.84 -13.85
CA SER A 708 35.28 -31.84 -14.49
C SER A 708 35.59 -30.53 -15.23
N LEU A 709 34.72 -29.52 -15.11
CA LEU A 709 34.81 -28.27 -15.86
C LEU A 709 36.02 -27.44 -15.40
N GLU A 710 36.82 -27.00 -16.36
CA GLU A 710 37.94 -26.10 -16.17
C GLU A 710 37.65 -24.68 -16.71
N LYS A 711 36.79 -24.56 -17.72
CA LYS A 711 36.40 -23.28 -18.31
C LYS A 711 34.88 -23.20 -18.48
N ILE A 712 34.28 -22.13 -17.92
CA ILE A 712 32.87 -21.79 -18.12
C ILE A 712 32.73 -20.45 -18.82
N VAL A 713 31.80 -20.37 -19.76
CA VAL A 713 31.49 -19.15 -20.52
C VAL A 713 30.00 -18.89 -20.49
N GLY A 714 29.60 -17.65 -20.25
CA GLY A 714 28.23 -17.19 -20.47
C GLY A 714 28.18 -16.15 -21.59
N VAL A 715 27.15 -16.24 -22.45
CA VAL A 715 26.87 -15.27 -23.52
C VAL A 715 25.45 -14.77 -23.35
N ASP A 716 25.25 -13.45 -23.32
CA ASP A 716 23.91 -12.85 -23.28
C ASP A 716 23.94 -11.45 -23.90
N ILE A 717 22.82 -10.97 -24.45
CA ILE A 717 22.70 -9.59 -24.96
C ILE A 717 22.34 -8.58 -23.85
N SER A 718 21.88 -9.07 -22.69
CA SER A 718 21.47 -8.26 -21.55
C SER A 718 22.65 -7.97 -20.62
N GLN A 719 23.30 -6.81 -20.84
CA GLN A 719 24.34 -6.29 -19.95
C GLN A 719 23.91 -6.22 -18.47
N LYS A 720 22.63 -5.99 -18.19
CA LYS A 720 22.06 -5.98 -16.83
C LYS A 720 22.09 -7.37 -16.20
N SER A 721 21.78 -8.40 -16.97
CA SER A 721 21.83 -9.79 -16.53
C SER A 721 23.27 -10.25 -16.33
N LEU A 722 24.16 -9.94 -17.29
CA LEU A 722 25.61 -10.21 -17.20
C LEU A 722 26.26 -9.54 -15.99
N SER A 723 25.89 -8.30 -15.66
CA SER A 723 26.37 -7.62 -14.45
C SER A 723 26.00 -8.36 -13.17
N ARG A 724 24.83 -9.01 -13.13
CA ARG A 724 24.41 -9.84 -11.99
C ARG A 724 25.17 -11.16 -11.97
N ALA A 725 25.30 -11.82 -13.12
CA ALA A 725 26.07 -13.05 -13.26
C ALA A 725 27.53 -12.85 -12.80
N ALA A 726 28.19 -11.78 -13.22
CA ALA A 726 29.56 -11.44 -12.84
C ALA A 726 29.72 -11.33 -11.31
N LYS A 727 28.79 -10.65 -10.63
CA LYS A 727 28.82 -10.49 -9.17
C LYS A 727 28.67 -11.83 -8.45
N ILE A 728 27.74 -12.68 -8.89
CA ILE A 728 27.51 -14.02 -8.31
C ILE A 728 28.74 -14.90 -8.52
N LEU A 729 29.23 -15.00 -9.76
CA LEU A 729 30.40 -15.81 -10.10
C LEU A 729 31.65 -15.32 -9.37
N HIS A 730 31.87 -14.01 -9.29
CA HIS A 730 33.00 -13.45 -8.56
C HIS A 730 32.95 -13.79 -7.07
N SER A 731 31.78 -13.69 -6.42
CA SER A 731 31.63 -14.08 -5.02
C SER A 731 31.96 -15.56 -4.80
N LYS A 732 31.46 -16.46 -5.66
CA LYS A 732 31.66 -17.91 -5.52
C LYS A 732 33.09 -18.36 -5.85
N LEU A 733 33.70 -17.78 -6.88
CA LEU A 733 35.04 -18.17 -7.36
C LEU A 733 36.19 -17.52 -6.56
N SER A 734 35.94 -16.37 -5.91
CA SER A 734 36.95 -15.66 -5.11
C SER A 734 36.94 -16.02 -3.62
N THR A 735 35.97 -16.81 -3.14
CA THR A 735 35.92 -17.24 -1.73
C THR A 735 36.98 -18.32 -1.45
N GLU A 736 37.80 -18.13 -0.40
CA GLU A 736 38.80 -19.12 0.02
C GLU A 736 38.12 -20.42 0.53
N PRO A 737 38.66 -21.60 0.17
CA PRO A 737 38.06 -22.87 0.58
C PRO A 737 38.17 -23.05 2.09
N ASN A 738 37.02 -23.03 2.78
CA ASN A 738 36.94 -23.55 4.14
C ASN A 738 36.98 -25.09 4.10
N ASN A 739 37.46 -25.75 5.16
CA ASN A 739 37.79 -27.19 5.23
C ASN A 739 36.68 -28.20 4.82
N HIS A 740 35.48 -27.74 4.47
CA HIS A 740 34.32 -28.55 4.07
C HIS A 740 33.86 -28.37 2.62
N VAL A 741 34.48 -27.49 1.82
CA VAL A 741 34.12 -27.27 0.40
C VAL A 741 35.23 -27.78 -0.52
N PRO A 742 34.98 -28.77 -1.39
CA PRO A 742 35.96 -29.23 -2.38
C PRO A 742 36.40 -28.10 -3.31
N ARG A 743 37.69 -28.07 -3.69
CA ARG A 743 38.21 -27.12 -4.70
C ARG A 743 37.41 -27.22 -5.98
N THR A 744 36.89 -26.09 -6.47
CA THR A 744 36.33 -26.03 -7.83
C THR A 744 37.48 -26.21 -8.85
N PRO A 745 37.34 -27.09 -9.85
CA PRO A 745 38.36 -27.28 -10.89
C PRO A 745 38.37 -26.15 -11.94
N ILE A 746 37.46 -25.18 -11.82
CA ILE A 746 37.33 -24.03 -12.70
C ILE A 746 38.60 -23.17 -12.62
N LYS A 747 39.30 -23.06 -13.75
CA LYS A 747 40.49 -22.23 -13.93
C LYS A 747 40.17 -20.89 -14.60
N SER A 748 39.08 -20.83 -15.37
CA SER A 748 38.68 -19.64 -16.13
C SER A 748 37.15 -19.53 -16.20
N ALA A 749 36.64 -18.32 -15.99
CA ALA A 749 35.24 -17.97 -16.21
C ALA A 749 35.16 -16.67 -17.01
N VAL A 750 34.35 -16.64 -18.07
CA VAL A 750 34.22 -15.45 -18.95
C VAL A 750 32.76 -15.17 -19.25
N LEU A 751 32.37 -13.90 -19.21
CA LEU A 751 31.05 -13.42 -19.61
C LEU A 751 31.18 -12.49 -20.81
N TYR A 752 30.44 -12.81 -21.86
CA TYR A 752 30.40 -12.07 -23.11
C TYR A 752 29.05 -11.37 -23.31
N ASP A 753 29.11 -10.12 -23.74
CA ASP A 753 28.00 -9.41 -24.36
C ASP A 753 28.01 -9.67 -25.87
N GLY A 754 26.96 -10.31 -26.37
CA GLY A 754 26.86 -10.71 -27.77
C GLY A 754 25.58 -11.47 -28.11
N SER A 755 25.14 -11.36 -29.37
CA SER A 755 24.01 -12.12 -29.89
C SER A 755 24.42 -13.56 -30.19
N ILE A 756 23.62 -14.54 -29.78
CA ILE A 756 23.91 -15.95 -30.05
C ILE A 756 23.77 -16.32 -31.54
N THR A 757 23.19 -15.44 -32.36
CA THR A 757 23.13 -15.56 -33.82
C THR A 757 24.38 -15.05 -34.53
N ASP A 758 25.32 -14.43 -33.80
CA ASP A 758 26.62 -14.03 -34.31
C ASP A 758 27.67 -15.10 -34.03
N PHE A 759 28.62 -15.26 -34.95
CA PHE A 759 29.74 -16.16 -34.75
C PHE A 759 30.89 -15.45 -34.01
N ASP A 760 31.40 -16.08 -32.96
CA ASP A 760 32.64 -15.66 -32.31
C ASP A 760 33.65 -16.84 -32.25
N PRO A 761 34.81 -16.74 -32.91
CA PRO A 761 35.76 -17.85 -33.00
C PRO A 761 36.32 -18.27 -31.63
N ARG A 762 36.23 -17.45 -30.58
CA ARG A 762 36.68 -17.80 -29.22
C ARG A 762 35.83 -18.89 -28.56
N LEU A 763 34.66 -19.19 -29.12
CA LEU A 763 33.70 -20.17 -28.58
C LEU A 763 33.60 -21.46 -29.41
N CYS A 764 34.55 -21.70 -30.32
CA CYS A 764 34.59 -22.94 -31.11
C CYS A 764 35.01 -24.15 -30.27
N GLU A 765 34.48 -25.34 -30.63
CA GLU A 765 34.88 -26.66 -30.13
C GLU A 765 34.77 -26.82 -28.60
N PHE A 766 33.80 -26.15 -27.97
CA PHE A 766 33.46 -26.40 -26.58
C PHE A 766 32.93 -27.84 -26.39
N ASP A 767 33.22 -28.44 -25.24
CA ASP A 767 32.73 -29.79 -24.96
C ASP A 767 31.21 -29.78 -24.80
N ILE A 768 30.66 -28.78 -24.11
CA ILE A 768 29.22 -28.60 -23.91
C ILE A 768 28.79 -27.19 -24.29
N ALA A 769 27.67 -27.11 -25.00
CA ALA A 769 26.87 -25.91 -25.12
C ALA A 769 25.49 -26.12 -24.46
N THR A 770 25.00 -25.11 -23.75
CA THR A 770 23.62 -25.05 -23.24
C THR A 770 22.90 -23.86 -23.83
N CYS A 771 21.60 -24.02 -24.11
CA CYS A 771 20.70 -22.97 -24.58
C CYS A 771 19.31 -23.27 -23.99
N LEU A 772 19.03 -22.76 -22.80
CA LEU A 772 17.87 -23.16 -22.00
C LEU A 772 16.81 -22.06 -22.00
N GLU A 773 15.68 -22.27 -22.68
CA GLU A 773 14.57 -21.30 -22.83
C GLU A 773 15.06 -19.96 -23.40
N VAL A 774 15.62 -20.00 -24.62
CA VAL A 774 16.21 -18.83 -25.29
C VAL A 774 15.72 -18.71 -26.72
N ILE A 775 15.58 -19.82 -27.44
CA ILE A 775 15.23 -19.83 -28.86
C ILE A 775 13.83 -19.25 -29.12
N GLU A 776 12.91 -19.36 -28.17
CA GLU A 776 11.56 -18.81 -28.21
C GLU A 776 11.51 -17.27 -28.05
N HIS A 777 12.59 -16.65 -27.56
CA HIS A 777 12.70 -15.20 -27.39
C HIS A 777 13.23 -14.48 -28.64
N MET A 778 13.50 -15.21 -29.72
CA MET A 778 13.90 -14.67 -31.02
C MET A 778 12.92 -15.09 -32.10
N GLU A 779 12.90 -14.37 -33.22
CA GLU A 779 12.09 -14.73 -34.37
C GLU A 779 12.44 -16.16 -34.85
N GLU A 780 11.47 -16.89 -35.40
CA GLU A 780 11.63 -18.31 -35.71
C GLU A 780 12.80 -18.57 -36.68
N ASP A 781 13.00 -17.70 -37.67
CA ASP A 781 14.14 -17.75 -38.60
C ASP A 781 15.50 -17.59 -37.91
N GLN A 782 15.56 -16.80 -36.83
CA GLN A 782 16.74 -16.62 -36.01
C GLN A 782 17.04 -17.87 -35.17
N ALA A 783 16.01 -18.59 -34.71
CA ALA A 783 16.20 -19.89 -34.04
C ALA A 783 16.79 -20.93 -35.00
N TYR A 784 16.36 -20.96 -36.27
CA TYR A 784 16.99 -21.77 -37.32
C TYR A 784 18.43 -21.31 -37.61
N LEU A 785 18.69 -20.00 -37.66
CA LEU A 785 20.03 -19.45 -37.85
C LEU A 785 20.96 -19.88 -36.72
N PHE A 786 20.56 -19.71 -35.47
CA PHE A 786 21.29 -20.17 -34.29
C PHE A 786 21.55 -21.68 -34.34
N GLY A 787 20.51 -22.49 -34.59
CA GLY A 787 20.65 -23.94 -34.67
C GLY A 787 21.67 -24.40 -35.73
N ASN A 788 21.67 -23.76 -36.90
CA ASN A 788 22.68 -24.02 -37.92
C ASN A 788 24.07 -23.55 -37.48
N LEU A 789 24.18 -22.35 -36.93
CA LEU A 789 25.44 -21.76 -36.52
C LEU A 789 26.12 -22.57 -35.41
N VAL A 790 25.35 -22.99 -34.41
CA VAL A 790 25.86 -23.74 -33.26
C VAL A 790 26.39 -25.11 -33.63
N LEU A 791 25.73 -25.83 -34.54
CA LEU A 791 26.17 -27.15 -34.96
C LEU A 791 27.24 -27.14 -36.08
N SER A 792 27.28 -26.09 -36.90
CA SER A 792 28.23 -26.00 -38.03
C SER A 792 29.52 -25.25 -37.74
N SER A 793 29.46 -24.24 -36.87
CA SER A 793 30.56 -23.29 -36.64
C SER A 793 31.07 -23.37 -35.20
N PHE A 794 30.18 -23.33 -34.19
CA PHE A 794 30.60 -23.53 -32.80
C PHE A 794 30.95 -25.01 -32.49
N CYS A 795 30.28 -25.95 -33.16
CA CYS A 795 30.61 -27.39 -33.19
C CYS A 795 30.80 -28.05 -31.80
N PRO A 796 29.89 -27.88 -30.82
CA PRO A 796 30.09 -28.48 -29.50
C PRO A 796 30.01 -30.01 -29.55
N LYS A 797 30.66 -30.73 -28.63
CA LYS A 797 30.52 -32.21 -28.57
C LYS A 797 29.12 -32.63 -28.09
N LEU A 798 28.56 -31.85 -27.16
CA LEU A 798 27.22 -32.00 -26.61
C LEU A 798 26.51 -30.64 -26.64
N LEU A 799 25.28 -30.58 -27.15
CA LEU A 799 24.43 -29.39 -27.06
C LEU A 799 23.11 -29.75 -26.39
N VAL A 800 22.71 -28.98 -25.38
CA VAL A 800 21.40 -29.12 -24.71
C VAL A 800 20.56 -27.88 -25.02
N VAL A 801 19.42 -28.08 -25.67
CA VAL A 801 18.46 -27.03 -26.00
C VAL A 801 17.14 -27.30 -25.29
N SER A 802 16.55 -26.30 -24.62
CA SER A 802 15.18 -26.38 -24.09
C SER A 802 14.29 -25.29 -24.66
N THR A 803 13.00 -25.60 -24.77
CA THR A 803 11.94 -24.67 -25.15
C THR A 803 10.62 -25.12 -24.51
N PRO A 804 9.63 -24.22 -24.31
CA PRO A 804 8.29 -24.59 -23.91
C PRO A 804 7.63 -25.60 -24.88
N ASN A 805 6.82 -26.50 -24.34
CA ASN A 805 5.91 -27.36 -25.13
C ASN A 805 4.54 -26.69 -25.26
N TYR A 806 4.20 -26.20 -26.45
CA TYR A 806 2.93 -25.53 -26.73
C TYR A 806 1.70 -26.36 -26.34
N GLU A 807 1.76 -27.68 -26.51
CA GLU A 807 0.65 -28.60 -26.21
C GLU A 807 0.31 -28.64 -24.71
N TYR A 808 1.29 -28.33 -23.85
CA TYR A 808 1.10 -28.31 -22.40
C TYR A 808 0.37 -27.03 -21.94
N ASN A 809 0.27 -26.00 -22.77
CA ASN A 809 -0.34 -24.72 -22.40
C ASN A 809 -1.82 -24.85 -22.03
N VAL A 810 -2.51 -25.82 -22.65
CA VAL A 810 -3.92 -26.12 -22.35
C VAL A 810 -4.12 -26.52 -20.88
N ILE A 811 -3.14 -27.23 -20.30
CA ILE A 811 -3.16 -27.62 -18.88
C ILE A 811 -2.86 -26.43 -17.99
N LEU A 812 -1.89 -25.60 -18.37
CA LEU A 812 -1.54 -24.40 -17.61
C LEU A 812 -2.74 -23.44 -17.57
N GLN A 813 -3.42 -23.22 -18.70
CA GLN A 813 -4.50 -22.23 -18.85
C GLN A 813 -5.88 -22.69 -18.35
N GLY A 814 -6.05 -23.95 -17.93
CA GLY A 814 -7.27 -24.46 -17.28
C GLY A 814 -8.43 -24.76 -18.24
N SER A 815 -8.52 -26.03 -18.67
CA SER A 815 -9.71 -26.76 -19.13
C SER A 815 -11.05 -26.00 -19.29
N ASN A 816 -11.30 -25.41 -20.48
CA ASN A 816 -12.63 -25.10 -21.03
C ASN A 816 -13.16 -26.25 -21.92
N LEU A 817 -13.11 -27.50 -21.44
CA LEU A 817 -13.61 -28.68 -22.19
C LEU A 817 -14.68 -29.46 -21.42
N SER A 818 -15.47 -28.79 -20.57
CA SER A 818 -16.62 -29.42 -19.91
C SER A 818 -17.96 -28.78 -20.29
N SER A 819 -18.16 -28.55 -21.58
CA SER A 819 -19.49 -28.30 -22.17
C SER A 819 -19.44 -28.34 -23.70
N GLN A 820 -19.08 -29.49 -24.28
CA GLN A 820 -19.41 -29.78 -25.68
C GLN A 820 -20.09 -31.14 -25.79
N GLU A 821 -21.35 -31.19 -25.34
CA GLU A 821 -22.37 -31.96 -26.05
C GLU A 821 -23.19 -30.95 -26.85
N GLY A 822 -22.71 -30.59 -28.04
CA GLY A 822 -23.35 -29.63 -28.93
C GLY A 822 -22.67 -29.62 -30.31
N ASP A 823 -23.43 -30.09 -31.30
CA ASP A 823 -23.28 -30.01 -32.77
C ASP A 823 -21.95 -30.46 -33.44
N PRO A 824 -21.95 -31.50 -34.33
CA PRO A 824 -20.73 -31.99 -34.99
C PRO A 824 -20.11 -31.06 -36.05
N ASP A 825 -20.76 -29.95 -36.41
CA ASP A 825 -20.35 -29.10 -37.56
C ASP A 825 -19.47 -27.89 -37.20
N ASP A 826 -19.13 -27.65 -35.93
CA ASP A 826 -18.29 -26.51 -35.51
C ASP A 826 -16.84 -26.91 -35.13
N LYS A 827 -16.25 -27.84 -35.89
CA LYS A 827 -14.90 -28.39 -35.64
C LYS A 827 -13.73 -27.58 -36.23
N THR A 828 -13.92 -26.34 -36.67
CA THR A 828 -12.86 -25.60 -37.39
C THR A 828 -12.33 -24.35 -36.69
N GLN A 829 -12.79 -24.01 -35.48
CA GLN A 829 -12.14 -22.97 -34.66
C GLN A 829 -11.78 -23.49 -33.27
N LEU A 830 -10.82 -24.43 -33.24
CA LEU A 830 -10.07 -24.73 -32.02
C LEU A 830 -9.41 -23.41 -31.57
N GLN A 831 -9.91 -22.82 -30.48
CA GLN A 831 -9.35 -21.61 -29.88
C GLN A 831 -7.82 -21.75 -29.77
N SER A 832 -7.07 -20.89 -30.46
CA SER A 832 -5.61 -20.86 -30.39
C SER A 832 -5.18 -20.57 -28.95
N CYS A 833 -4.54 -21.54 -28.30
CA CYS A 833 -3.97 -21.39 -26.96
C CYS A 833 -2.91 -20.27 -26.98
N LYS A 834 -2.93 -19.34 -26.02
CA LYS A 834 -1.96 -18.23 -25.97
C LYS A 834 -0.57 -18.77 -25.61
N PHE A 835 0.49 -18.09 -26.06
CA PHE A 835 1.85 -18.36 -25.58
C PHE A 835 1.94 -18.11 -24.07
N ARG A 836 2.81 -18.89 -23.41
CA ARG A 836 3.10 -18.83 -21.98
C ARG A 836 3.49 -17.42 -21.56
N ASN A 837 4.51 -16.86 -22.22
CA ASN A 837 5.06 -15.54 -21.95
C ASN A 837 4.81 -14.58 -23.12
N HIS A 838 4.51 -13.31 -22.81
CA HIS A 838 4.31 -12.25 -23.80
C HIS A 838 5.56 -11.89 -24.61
N ASP A 839 6.75 -12.22 -24.10
CA ASP A 839 8.01 -11.99 -24.80
C ASP A 839 8.38 -13.11 -25.79
N HIS A 840 7.66 -14.25 -25.76
CA HIS A 840 7.88 -15.33 -26.71
C HIS A 840 7.41 -14.94 -28.11
N LYS A 841 8.23 -15.23 -29.12
CA LYS A 841 7.91 -15.03 -30.54
C LYS A 841 7.19 -16.23 -31.14
N PHE A 842 7.48 -17.41 -30.62
CA PHE A 842 6.83 -18.67 -30.99
C PHE A 842 6.86 -19.64 -29.81
N GLU A 843 6.00 -20.66 -29.87
CA GLU A 843 6.10 -21.84 -29.00
C GLU A 843 5.80 -23.08 -29.84
N TRP A 844 6.72 -24.03 -29.84
CA TRP A 844 6.60 -25.22 -30.67
C TRP A 844 5.85 -26.35 -29.96
N THR A 845 5.09 -27.11 -30.73
CA THR A 845 4.57 -28.43 -30.34
C THR A 845 5.71 -29.44 -30.24
N ARG A 846 5.45 -30.63 -29.68
CA ARG A 846 6.43 -31.74 -29.66
C ARG A 846 6.86 -32.11 -31.06
N GLU A 847 5.93 -32.13 -32.00
CA GLU A 847 6.21 -32.45 -33.40
C GLU A 847 7.11 -31.40 -34.06
N GLN A 848 6.77 -30.12 -33.92
CA GLN A 848 7.54 -29.01 -34.50
C GLN A 848 8.98 -28.98 -33.97
N PHE A 849 9.14 -29.05 -32.65
CA PHE A 849 10.47 -29.07 -32.03
C PHE A 849 11.28 -30.31 -32.42
N ASN A 850 10.65 -31.49 -32.44
CA ASN A 850 11.32 -32.72 -32.86
C ASN A 850 11.74 -32.69 -34.33
N HIS A 851 10.91 -32.11 -35.21
CA HIS A 851 11.23 -31.95 -36.62
C HIS A 851 12.43 -31.03 -36.82
N TRP A 852 12.39 -29.83 -36.24
CA TRP A 852 13.48 -28.86 -36.27
C TRP A 852 14.80 -29.48 -35.79
N ALA A 853 14.77 -30.18 -34.66
CA ALA A 853 15.97 -30.77 -34.08
C ALA A 853 16.50 -31.97 -34.89
N ARG A 854 15.65 -32.84 -35.44
CA ARG A 854 16.09 -33.97 -36.28
C ARG A 854 16.70 -33.52 -37.60
N ASP A 855 16.10 -32.51 -38.22
CA ASP A 855 16.62 -31.93 -39.46
C ASP A 855 18.00 -31.31 -39.24
N LEU A 856 18.17 -30.51 -38.18
CA LEU A 856 19.47 -29.97 -37.78
C LEU A 856 20.51 -31.08 -37.50
N ALA A 857 20.12 -32.11 -36.74
CA ALA A 857 21.00 -33.21 -36.40
C ALA A 857 21.50 -33.95 -37.65
N THR A 858 20.60 -34.22 -38.59
CA THR A 858 20.91 -34.88 -39.87
C THR A 858 21.84 -34.04 -40.74
N ARG A 859 21.57 -32.73 -40.86
CA ARG A 859 22.37 -31.81 -41.70
C ARG A 859 23.81 -31.62 -41.18
N HIS A 860 24.02 -31.73 -39.87
CA HIS A 860 25.30 -31.40 -39.23
C HIS A 860 26.06 -32.61 -38.65
N ASN A 861 25.60 -33.85 -38.87
CA ASN A 861 26.20 -35.09 -38.34
C ASN A 861 26.20 -35.19 -36.80
N TYR A 862 25.04 -34.90 -36.21
CA TYR A 862 24.75 -35.12 -34.79
C TYR A 862 23.67 -36.19 -34.65
N SER A 863 23.70 -36.94 -33.53
CA SER A 863 22.53 -37.66 -33.05
C SER A 863 21.73 -36.77 -32.10
N VAL A 864 20.41 -36.88 -32.10
CA VAL A 864 19.53 -36.13 -31.18
C VAL A 864 18.70 -37.07 -30.31
N GLU A 865 18.66 -36.79 -29.02
CA GLU A 865 17.82 -37.44 -28.01
C GLU A 865 16.79 -36.43 -27.48
N PHE A 866 15.54 -36.85 -27.29
CA PHE A 866 14.45 -35.99 -26.82
C PHE A 866 14.04 -36.35 -25.40
N SER A 867 13.88 -35.33 -24.56
CA SER A 867 13.44 -35.46 -23.16
C SER A 867 12.70 -34.20 -22.73
N GLY A 868 12.50 -34.00 -21.42
CA GLY A 868 11.89 -32.80 -20.89
C GLY A 868 11.70 -32.84 -19.37
N VAL A 869 11.10 -31.77 -18.84
CA VAL A 869 10.80 -31.58 -17.41
C VAL A 869 9.36 -31.06 -17.21
N GLY A 870 8.84 -31.15 -15.98
CA GLY A 870 7.47 -30.73 -15.66
C GLY A 870 6.37 -31.68 -16.15
N GLY A 871 6.60 -33.00 -16.09
CA GLY A 871 5.62 -34.00 -16.51
C GLY A 871 6.25 -35.37 -16.76
N LEU A 872 5.49 -36.27 -17.40
CA LEU A 872 5.97 -37.58 -17.85
C LEU A 872 5.85 -37.68 -19.36
N GLY A 873 6.94 -38.00 -20.06
CA GLY A 873 6.97 -38.00 -21.52
C GLY A 873 6.04 -38.99 -22.23
N HIS A 874 5.58 -40.03 -21.53
CA HIS A 874 4.67 -41.05 -22.07
C HIS A 874 3.18 -40.78 -21.79
N MET A 875 2.86 -39.72 -21.03
CA MET A 875 1.49 -39.31 -20.76
C MET A 875 1.16 -38.07 -21.57
N GLU A 876 -0.03 -37.97 -22.14
CA GLU A 876 -0.50 -36.73 -22.75
C GLU A 876 -0.58 -35.61 -21.70
N PRO A 877 -0.09 -34.39 -21.97
CA PRO A 877 0.44 -33.83 -23.23
C PRO A 877 1.98 -33.88 -23.34
N GLY A 878 2.64 -34.69 -22.52
CA GLY A 878 4.10 -34.85 -22.44
C GLY A 878 4.74 -33.98 -21.36
N TYR A 879 5.97 -33.56 -21.60
CA TYR A 879 6.68 -32.65 -20.70
C TYR A 879 6.23 -31.19 -20.88
N ALA A 880 6.27 -30.40 -19.80
CA ALA A 880 5.97 -28.97 -19.87
C ALA A 880 7.08 -28.17 -20.55
N SER A 881 8.35 -28.46 -20.26
CA SER A 881 9.48 -27.99 -21.09
C SER A 881 10.08 -29.17 -21.81
N GLN A 882 10.23 -29.05 -23.13
CA GLN A 882 10.81 -30.07 -23.99
C GLN A 882 12.29 -29.75 -24.23
N ILE A 883 13.12 -30.80 -24.29
CA ILE A 883 14.57 -30.71 -24.32
C ILE A 883 15.13 -31.62 -25.40
N ALA A 884 16.03 -31.09 -26.23
CA ALA A 884 16.79 -31.84 -27.23
C ALA A 884 18.28 -31.87 -26.84
N ILE A 885 18.85 -33.07 -26.84
CA ILE A 885 20.28 -33.31 -26.56
C ILE A 885 20.96 -33.77 -27.84
N PHE A 886 21.82 -32.93 -28.41
CA PHE A 886 22.61 -33.25 -29.59
C PHE A 886 23.98 -33.78 -29.19
N ARG A 887 24.40 -34.90 -29.77
CA ARG A 887 25.73 -35.49 -29.58
C ARG A 887 26.43 -35.65 -30.92
N ARG A 888 27.66 -35.14 -31.02
CA ARG A 888 28.43 -35.19 -32.27
C ARG A 888 28.84 -36.63 -32.60
N SER A 889 28.53 -37.11 -33.81
CA SER A 889 28.73 -38.53 -34.18
C SER A 889 30.16 -38.87 -34.64
N GLU A 890 30.91 -37.93 -35.21
CA GLU A 890 32.29 -38.13 -35.65
C GLU A 890 33.20 -36.95 -35.28
N THR A 891 34.46 -37.23 -34.92
CA THR A 891 35.48 -36.21 -34.65
C THR A 891 36.01 -35.67 -35.98
N ARG A 892 35.45 -34.58 -36.50
CA ARG A 892 36.05 -33.86 -37.64
C ARG A 892 37.41 -33.29 -37.24
N ARG A 893 38.44 -33.47 -38.09
CA ARG A 893 39.68 -32.68 -38.01
C ARG A 893 39.41 -31.32 -38.66
N VAL A 894 39.38 -30.26 -37.87
CA VAL A 894 39.27 -28.88 -38.38
C VAL A 894 40.68 -28.35 -38.65
N HIS A 895 40.87 -27.72 -39.82
CA HIS A 895 42.09 -26.99 -40.14
C HIS A 895 42.15 -25.72 -39.28
N PRO A 896 43.32 -25.39 -38.66
CA PRO A 896 43.44 -24.20 -37.85
C PRO A 896 43.11 -22.95 -38.68
N ILE A 897 42.17 -22.14 -38.20
CA ILE A 897 41.96 -20.80 -38.71
C ILE A 897 43.22 -20.01 -38.33
N GLY A 898 44.00 -19.62 -39.35
CA GLY A 898 45.26 -18.90 -39.14
C GLY A 898 45.07 -17.53 -38.47
N ASP A 899 46.13 -17.05 -37.81
CA ASP A 899 46.25 -15.86 -36.92
C ASP A 899 45.91 -14.47 -37.54
N LYS A 900 44.91 -14.36 -38.42
CA LYS A 900 44.41 -13.08 -38.96
C LYS A 900 43.00 -12.71 -38.48
N ALA A 901 42.63 -13.09 -37.24
CA ALA A 901 41.23 -13.08 -36.79
C ALA A 901 40.87 -12.09 -35.67
N GLU A 902 41.71 -11.11 -35.29
CA GLU A 902 41.29 -10.11 -34.28
C GLU A 902 40.17 -9.18 -34.78
N SER A 903 39.96 -9.06 -36.10
CA SER A 903 38.87 -8.28 -36.70
C SER A 903 37.51 -9.01 -36.75
N ALA A 904 37.44 -10.27 -36.30
CA ALA A 904 36.24 -11.11 -36.35
C ALA A 904 35.55 -11.31 -34.99
N TYR A 905 36.07 -10.74 -33.90
CA TYR A 905 35.45 -10.82 -32.58
C TYR A 905 34.19 -9.95 -32.54
N ARG A 906 33.03 -10.61 -32.54
CA ARG A 906 31.72 -9.95 -32.45
C ARG A 906 31.35 -9.69 -31.00
N TYR A 907 31.86 -10.46 -30.04
CA TYR A 907 31.47 -10.36 -28.64
C TYR A 907 32.38 -9.44 -27.83
N GLN A 908 31.80 -8.71 -26.89
CA GLN A 908 32.56 -7.92 -25.92
C GLN A 908 32.75 -8.70 -24.62
N VAL A 909 34.00 -8.80 -24.13
CA VAL A 909 34.25 -9.36 -22.79
C VAL A 909 33.75 -8.37 -21.75
N ILE A 910 32.76 -8.76 -20.96
CA ILE A 910 32.18 -7.92 -19.90
C ILE A 910 32.83 -8.21 -18.56
N TRP A 911 33.19 -9.47 -18.31
CA TRP A 911 33.85 -9.90 -17.08
C TRP A 911 34.67 -11.15 -17.36
N GLU A 912 35.88 -11.19 -16.82
CA GLU A 912 36.77 -12.34 -16.91
C GLU A 912 37.39 -12.62 -15.54
N TRP A 913 37.45 -13.90 -15.20
CA TRP A 913 38.12 -14.41 -14.01
C TRP A 913 39.06 -15.53 -14.38
N ASN A 914 40.24 -15.52 -13.76
CA ASN A 914 41.27 -16.54 -13.94
C ASN A 914 41.86 -16.90 -12.57
N SER A 915 42.03 -18.19 -12.31
CA SER A 915 42.57 -18.67 -11.03
C SER A 915 44.02 -18.24 -10.76
N ARG A 916 44.73 -17.75 -11.78
CA ARG A 916 46.09 -17.19 -11.67
C ARG A 916 46.14 -15.72 -11.24
N ASN A 917 45.03 -14.99 -11.30
CA ASN A 917 44.93 -13.58 -10.89
C ASN A 917 44.51 -13.43 -9.41
N LYS A 918 44.78 -14.44 -8.58
CA LYS A 918 44.57 -14.40 -7.13
C LYS A 918 45.57 -13.48 -6.43
#